data_AF-A0A812LX23-F1
#
_entry.id   AF-A0A812LX23-F1
#
_cell.length_a   1.000
_cell.length_b   1.000
_cell.length_c   1.000
_cell.angle_alpha   90.00
_cell.angle_beta   90.00
_cell.angle_gamma   90.00
#
_symmetry.space_group_name_H-M   'P 1'
#
loop_
_entity.id
_entity.type
_entity.pdbx_description
1 polymer ?
#
loop_
_entity_poly.entity_id
_entity_poly.type
_entity_poly.pdbx_seq_one_letter_code
_entity_poly.pdbx_strand_id
1 'polypeptide(L)'
;ARPRARRGPMLLLWARSSSVSGGPEQGAGRGSGRGAEGVAKGLRPELALVDVADPESVRKCAEMIKERHGGADLVIHNAAARMTPEKTPAEYVRDFVTTNNLGTTEMLRTFLPVMRPGGRLLVIASSFGTLTKLPESLHPKFDVQKSTLEDLDKVMLEYAASVEAGKAAEEGWPDWVNIPSKVGQVAAVKVAAATADAGLFVGGCCPGLVDTAASRPWFKVVFPAGLQREAPCDLDISLQEDASFVVRVAGSTWLESAPLRLFAHGSWHHSAALQQKRLRRYRGEDNLGPFECMNISWEVQEQARVISFHTSLKTYLQSCAAVFVQEVPQGAGDTNASNPALPRDGHELNPGMYPPILNFPALRSSQLDSLGFLLWGGSMAKAVFGRNVTSHLQGLSSGPVALFDSSRATLVVSPMDNFKNSVHFYDVARSTWDLGVSSEVMALPQGFQHRTLMVADTGITRAMDIFGGLLRRAYGTTRPLMDLDPVVNYLSYWTDNGAYYYGDQWHESGGGGETCGEASMKQVAHGLAGLDLLQAVHVWQLDDWWYPGHPAVYVHCVREWVLGQAGFHSSLGDLQKALGKPWLLYVPFFCRENAYTEHFRFINGSHGSTEFALPHPDEALAFYRMLFDFGRANGMKSFEHDFLNFNFLAVPHLRQTFGASRKWLQAMDAAAAYRMVPMQMCMAMPSDLLVSLELLATTNYRASDDYASQANFDIGGSSLLAFALNLRPSKDSFWSQRPASSQETGRPWGPQDNPGSNCELNALIATLSTGPVALADKAYETNRTLLLRCMRPDGLLLQPDKPATAIDAVYMQSLEARTVPPPGLVWATYSQVRGAAKGQIWHYALSIDLPRPWQLQPDDFYPSLDMARRWVVRRWHRNHRPNLCVNGSEALVSGCLLAEIRVARDFPHILDDRPIMVQNDTHRFDLWQFSPVEENGWVFLGEVGKYVSVSSKRFRHVQPLRSGLLVTLVGVRGEEVQLTALKPCGTGWTVLEKTLLLEDSEVSAVFASEPSDPALGGVLQV
;
A
#
# COMPACT_ATOMS: atom_id res chain seq x y z
N ALA A 1 -3.22 -40.50 1.95
CA ALA A 1 -3.03 -39.91 3.29
C ALA A 1 -1.60 -39.41 3.42
N ARG A 2 -1.35 -38.10 3.30
CA ARG A 2 -0.07 -37.50 3.75
C ARG A 2 -0.16 -37.34 5.28
N PRO A 3 0.89 -37.63 6.05
CA PRO A 3 0.81 -37.50 7.49
C PRO A 3 0.57 -36.04 7.87
N ARG A 4 -0.46 -35.78 8.67
CA ARG A 4 -0.65 -34.51 9.37
C ARG A 4 0.66 -34.17 10.09
N ALA A 5 1.31 -33.05 9.73
CA ALA A 5 2.39 -32.50 10.53
C ALA A 5 1.82 -32.25 11.94
N ARG A 6 2.22 -33.07 12.91
CA ARG A 6 1.93 -32.82 14.33
C ARG A 6 2.52 -31.45 14.65
N ARG A 7 1.73 -30.56 15.26
CA ARG A 7 2.23 -29.31 15.83
C ARG A 7 3.34 -29.66 16.83
N GLY A 8 4.61 -29.50 16.43
CA GLY A 8 5.74 -29.57 17.35
C GLY A 8 5.80 -28.31 18.21
N PRO A 9 6.29 -28.37 19.44
CA PRO A 9 6.55 -27.18 20.24
C PRO A 9 7.60 -26.29 19.55
N MET A 10 7.40 -24.97 19.60
CA MET A 10 8.38 -23.99 19.14
C MET A 10 9.35 -23.73 20.31
N LEU A 11 10.61 -24.15 20.16
CA LEU A 11 11.68 -23.86 21.13
C LEU A 11 12.29 -22.49 20.78
N LEU A 12 12.15 -21.53 21.69
CA LEU A 12 12.75 -20.21 21.59
C LEU A 12 14.06 -20.19 22.38
N LEU A 13 15.15 -19.95 21.66
CA LEU A 13 16.50 -19.98 22.20
C LEU A 13 17.01 -18.56 22.44
N TRP A 14 17.62 -18.30 23.60
CA TRP A 14 18.17 -16.98 23.94
C TRP A 14 19.64 -17.02 24.31
N ALA A 15 20.40 -16.02 23.84
CA ALA A 15 21.83 -15.83 24.09
C ALA A 15 22.13 -14.73 25.11
N ARG A 16 23.06 -15.04 26.02
CA ARG A 16 23.69 -14.06 26.90
C ARG A 16 24.82 -13.37 26.13
N SER A 17 25.13 -12.13 26.47
CA SER A 17 26.36 -11.45 26.05
C SER A 17 27.15 -11.15 27.31
N SER A 18 28.43 -11.50 27.32
CA SER A 18 29.33 -11.50 28.48
C SER A 18 29.70 -10.11 29.03
N SER A 19 29.18 -9.00 28.49
CA SER A 19 29.60 -7.65 28.88
C SER A 19 28.75 -6.96 29.96
N VAL A 20 27.89 -7.68 30.69
CA VAL A 20 27.18 -7.13 31.86
C VAL A 20 27.71 -7.78 33.14
N SER A 21 28.47 -7.01 33.92
CA SER A 21 28.99 -7.35 35.26
C SER A 21 27.91 -7.45 36.35
N GLY A 22 26.73 -7.98 36.01
CA GLY A 22 25.63 -8.25 36.93
C GLY A 22 25.51 -9.76 37.17
N GLY A 23 25.44 -10.17 38.44
CA GLY A 23 25.39 -11.56 38.87
C GLY A 23 24.26 -12.41 38.26
N PRO A 24 24.25 -13.74 38.53
CA PRO A 24 23.37 -14.73 37.90
C PRO A 24 21.86 -14.39 37.89
N GLU A 25 21.39 -13.63 38.87
CA GLU A 25 19.95 -13.39 39.10
C GLU A 25 19.34 -12.29 38.22
N GLN A 26 20.09 -11.29 37.74
CA GLN A 26 19.50 -10.15 37.00
C GLN A 26 19.23 -10.44 35.52
N GLY A 27 19.91 -11.43 34.92
CA GLY A 27 19.71 -11.84 33.51
C GLY A 27 18.48 -12.72 33.29
N ALA A 28 18.11 -13.53 34.29
CA ALA A 28 16.93 -14.40 34.24
C ALA A 28 15.60 -13.60 34.18
N GLY A 29 15.57 -12.40 34.76
CA GLY A 29 14.36 -11.56 34.84
C GLY A 29 13.93 -10.89 33.53
N ARG A 30 14.82 -10.76 32.51
CA ARG A 30 14.47 -10.12 31.23
C ARG A 30 13.97 -11.11 30.17
N GLY A 31 14.48 -12.34 30.18
CA GLY A 31 14.01 -13.43 29.31
C GLY A 31 12.63 -13.95 29.71
N SER A 32 12.35 -14.02 31.02
CA SER A 32 11.02 -14.34 31.55
C SER A 32 9.96 -13.32 31.11
N GLY A 33 10.32 -12.03 30.97
CA GLY A 33 9.40 -10.96 30.56
C GLY A 33 8.85 -11.10 29.14
N ARG A 34 9.69 -11.42 28.14
CA ARG A 34 9.24 -11.61 26.74
C ARG A 34 8.55 -12.95 26.51
N GLY A 35 9.01 -14.01 27.19
CA GLY A 35 8.30 -15.29 27.24
C GLY A 35 6.90 -15.13 27.86
N ALA A 36 6.79 -14.35 28.94
CA ALA A 36 5.52 -14.04 29.59
C ALA A 36 4.57 -13.23 28.69
N GLU A 37 5.09 -12.31 27.86
CA GLU A 37 4.28 -11.53 26.91
C GLU A 37 3.70 -12.39 25.77
N GLY A 38 4.46 -13.38 25.30
CA GLY A 38 3.97 -14.40 24.35
C GLY A 38 2.94 -15.34 24.98
N VAL A 39 3.17 -15.77 26.23
CA VAL A 39 2.23 -16.59 27.00
C VAL A 39 0.93 -15.83 27.31
N ALA A 40 1.01 -14.53 27.61
CA ALA A 40 -0.15 -13.65 27.76
C ALA A 40 -0.96 -13.50 26.46
N LYS A 41 -0.32 -13.70 25.30
CA LYS A 41 -0.97 -13.78 23.97
C LYS A 41 -1.37 -15.21 23.58
N GLY A 42 -1.34 -16.17 24.51
CA GLY A 42 -1.75 -17.56 24.31
C GLY A 42 -0.74 -18.46 23.59
N LEU A 43 0.50 -18.00 23.37
CA LEU A 43 1.57 -18.81 22.78
C LEU A 43 2.18 -19.75 23.84
N ARG A 44 2.74 -20.87 23.40
CA ARG A 44 3.41 -21.86 24.28
C ARG A 44 4.86 -22.12 23.83
N PRO A 45 5.76 -21.12 23.91
CA PRO A 45 7.16 -21.34 23.61
C PRO A 45 7.84 -22.15 24.71
N GLU A 46 8.71 -23.08 24.34
CA GLU A 46 9.68 -23.68 25.27
C GLU A 46 10.94 -22.82 25.28
N LEU A 47 11.58 -22.63 26.43
CA LEU A 47 12.78 -21.80 26.55
C LEU A 47 14.01 -22.68 26.78
N ALA A 48 15.07 -22.43 26.02
CA ALA A 48 16.39 -22.95 26.31
C ALA A 48 17.48 -21.88 26.12
N LEU A 49 18.53 -21.99 26.92
CA LEU A 49 19.65 -21.06 26.94
C LEU A 49 20.69 -21.49 25.90
N VAL A 50 21.14 -20.56 25.06
CA VAL A 50 22.26 -20.77 24.14
C VAL A 50 23.10 -19.50 24.03
N ASP A 51 24.28 -19.48 24.62
CA ASP A 51 25.23 -18.38 24.38
C ASP A 51 26.03 -18.68 23.11
N VAL A 52 25.85 -17.87 22.06
CA VAL A 52 26.54 -18.09 20.77
C VAL A 52 28.02 -17.75 20.83
N ALA A 53 28.48 -17.04 21.86
CA ALA A 53 29.90 -16.80 22.10
C ALA A 53 30.59 -17.97 22.82
N ASP A 54 29.83 -18.93 23.34
CA ASP A 54 30.33 -20.17 23.95
C ASP A 54 30.00 -21.39 23.05
N PRO A 55 30.99 -21.91 22.29
CA PRO A 55 30.80 -23.08 21.44
C PRO A 55 30.22 -24.30 22.15
N GLU A 56 30.54 -24.50 23.43
CA GLU A 56 29.99 -25.62 24.20
C GLU A 56 28.51 -25.42 24.51
N SER A 57 28.08 -24.17 24.73
CA SER A 57 26.66 -23.85 24.87
C SER A 57 25.88 -24.12 23.59
N VAL A 58 26.46 -23.83 22.42
CA VAL A 58 25.85 -24.09 21.11
C VAL A 58 25.70 -25.59 20.88
N ARG A 59 26.76 -26.37 21.13
CA ARG A 59 26.75 -27.84 21.01
C ARG A 59 25.73 -28.51 21.91
N LYS A 60 25.72 -28.19 23.21
CA LYS A 60 24.73 -28.72 24.16
C LYS A 60 23.30 -28.42 23.73
N CYS A 61 23.05 -27.23 23.18
CA CYS A 61 21.73 -26.86 22.69
C CYS A 61 21.32 -27.72 21.48
N ALA A 62 22.22 -27.93 20.52
CA ALA A 62 21.94 -28.73 19.34
C ALA A 62 21.75 -30.22 19.68
N GLU A 63 22.56 -30.76 20.59
CA GLU A 63 22.40 -32.12 21.13
C GLU A 63 21.05 -32.28 21.82
N MET A 64 20.68 -31.35 22.71
CA MET A 64 19.37 -31.36 23.37
C MET A 64 18.21 -31.35 22.34
N ILE A 65 18.30 -30.57 21.27
CA ILE A 65 17.27 -30.53 20.22
C ILE A 65 17.23 -31.86 19.46
N LYS A 66 18.39 -32.44 19.16
CA LYS A 66 18.49 -33.74 18.50
C LYS A 66 17.89 -34.85 19.37
N GLU A 67 18.19 -34.88 20.67
CA GLU A 67 17.69 -35.88 21.60
C GLU A 67 16.18 -35.76 21.84
N ARG A 68 15.69 -34.54 22.11
CA ARG A 68 14.28 -34.32 22.48
C ARG A 68 13.36 -34.36 21.28
N HIS A 69 13.81 -33.80 20.16
CA HIS A 69 12.96 -33.58 19.01
C HIS A 69 13.35 -34.42 17.81
N GLY A 70 14.55 -35.01 17.75
CA GLY A 70 15.03 -35.78 16.59
C GLY A 70 15.61 -34.92 15.46
N GLY A 71 15.87 -33.64 15.71
CA GLY A 71 16.42 -32.68 14.74
C GLY A 71 15.61 -31.38 14.63
N ALA A 72 16.15 -30.41 13.89
CA ALA A 72 15.55 -29.09 13.70
C ALA A 72 14.96 -28.90 12.30
N ASP A 73 13.74 -28.35 12.22
CA ASP A 73 13.09 -27.98 10.95
C ASP A 73 13.43 -26.53 10.54
N LEU A 74 13.61 -25.64 11.51
CA LEU A 74 13.93 -24.23 11.31
C LEU A 74 14.89 -23.74 12.40
N VAL A 75 15.98 -23.08 12.00
CA VAL A 75 16.92 -22.39 12.88
C VAL A 75 17.05 -20.95 12.42
N ILE A 76 16.84 -19.99 13.33
CA ILE A 76 17.04 -18.56 13.06
C ILE A 76 18.15 -18.04 13.97
N HIS A 77 19.33 -17.82 13.42
CA HIS A 77 20.44 -17.18 14.10
C HIS A 77 20.31 -15.65 14.01
N ASN A 78 19.79 -15.04 15.07
CA ASN A 78 19.58 -13.59 15.20
C ASN A 78 20.52 -12.93 16.21
N ALA A 79 21.23 -13.71 17.02
CA ALA A 79 22.05 -13.18 18.10
C ALA A 79 23.13 -12.21 17.58
N ALA A 80 23.30 -11.08 18.25
CA ALA A 80 24.31 -10.10 17.92
C ALA A 80 24.78 -9.34 19.17
N ALA A 81 26.06 -9.02 19.23
CA ALA A 81 26.63 -8.10 20.19
C ALA A 81 26.19 -6.66 19.89
N ARG A 82 26.07 -5.86 20.95
CA ARG A 82 25.64 -4.46 20.87
C ARG A 82 26.83 -3.53 20.73
N MET A 83 26.78 -2.61 19.78
CA MET A 83 27.69 -1.45 19.72
C MET A 83 27.07 -0.29 20.49
N THR A 84 27.90 0.46 21.22
CA THR A 84 27.49 1.63 21.99
C THR A 84 28.39 2.82 21.64
N PRO A 85 27.86 4.03 21.38
CA PRO A 85 28.67 5.20 21.03
C PRO A 85 29.72 5.58 22.08
N GLU A 86 29.55 5.14 23.33
CA GLU A 86 30.42 5.45 24.46
C GLU A 86 31.72 4.63 24.49
N LYS A 87 31.85 3.59 23.66
CA LYS A 87 33.05 2.75 23.57
C LYS A 87 33.73 2.90 22.21
N THR A 88 35.04 2.98 22.21
CA THR A 88 35.87 2.93 20.99
C THR A 88 35.83 1.51 20.38
N PRO A 89 36.01 1.38 19.05
CA PRO A 89 36.13 0.07 18.39
C PRO A 89 37.07 -0.91 19.09
N ALA A 90 38.26 -0.46 19.50
CA ALA A 90 39.25 -1.30 20.18
C ALA A 90 38.74 -1.90 21.50
N GLU A 91 37.84 -1.21 22.22
CA GLU A 91 37.29 -1.68 23.50
C GLU A 91 36.22 -2.77 23.36
N TYR A 92 35.64 -2.97 22.18
CA TYR A 92 34.54 -3.94 21.99
C TYR A 92 34.70 -4.90 20.80
N VAL A 93 35.66 -4.67 19.90
CA VAL A 93 35.77 -5.43 18.64
C VAL A 93 35.92 -6.94 18.88
N ARG A 94 36.66 -7.36 19.91
CA ARG A 94 36.85 -8.77 20.26
C ARG A 94 35.54 -9.48 20.58
N ASP A 95 34.77 -8.91 21.50
CA ASP A 95 33.48 -9.45 21.93
C ASP A 95 32.48 -9.42 20.76
N PHE A 96 32.55 -8.37 19.94
CA PHE A 96 31.68 -8.21 18.78
C PHE A 96 31.95 -9.25 17.70
N VAL A 97 33.22 -9.47 17.34
CA VAL A 97 33.63 -10.52 16.41
C VAL A 97 33.33 -11.91 16.97
N THR A 98 33.57 -12.13 18.26
CA THR A 98 33.28 -13.42 18.91
C THR A 98 31.79 -13.75 18.80
N THR A 99 30.91 -12.79 19.11
CA THR A 99 29.45 -13.02 19.06
C THR A 99 28.92 -13.10 17.64
N ASN A 100 29.26 -12.11 16.80
CA ASN A 100 28.63 -11.95 15.50
C ASN A 100 29.26 -12.84 14.42
N ASN A 101 30.55 -13.15 14.50
CA ASN A 101 31.25 -13.90 13.46
C ASN A 101 31.53 -15.34 13.90
N LEU A 102 32.30 -15.52 14.98
CA LEU A 102 32.61 -16.88 15.47
C LEU A 102 31.34 -17.61 15.95
N GLY A 103 30.42 -16.89 16.59
CA GLY A 103 29.12 -17.45 16.96
C GLY A 103 28.25 -17.81 15.75
N THR A 104 28.38 -17.10 14.62
CA THR A 104 27.67 -17.46 13.39
C THR A 104 28.25 -18.74 12.78
N THR A 105 29.58 -18.84 12.66
CA THR A 105 30.24 -20.03 12.09
C THR A 105 30.02 -21.25 12.98
N GLU A 106 30.06 -21.12 14.31
CA GLU A 106 29.74 -22.21 15.24
C GLU A 106 28.28 -22.66 15.13
N MET A 107 27.33 -21.73 15.04
CA MET A 107 25.93 -22.07 14.80
C MET A 107 25.73 -22.82 13.48
N LEU A 108 26.40 -22.39 12.40
CA LEU A 108 26.36 -23.07 11.11
C LEU A 108 26.96 -24.49 11.21
N ARG A 109 28.18 -24.62 11.76
CA ARG A 109 28.85 -25.92 11.96
C ARG A 109 28.02 -26.91 12.77
N THR A 110 27.41 -26.42 13.85
CA THR A 110 26.74 -27.29 14.83
C THR A 110 25.32 -27.66 14.42
N PHE A 111 24.55 -26.72 13.85
CA PHE A 111 23.15 -26.97 13.55
C PHE A 111 22.92 -27.62 12.19
N LEU A 112 23.78 -27.41 11.19
CA LEU A 112 23.61 -28.05 9.88
C LEU A 112 23.46 -29.58 9.97
N PRO A 113 24.29 -30.33 10.73
CA PRO A 113 24.13 -31.77 10.89
C PRO A 113 22.90 -32.20 11.71
N VAL A 114 22.24 -31.27 12.39
CA VAL A 114 21.05 -31.50 13.22
C VAL A 114 19.76 -31.14 12.45
N MET A 115 19.89 -30.48 11.30
CA MET A 115 18.74 -30.15 10.46
C MET A 115 18.08 -31.41 9.88
N ARG A 116 16.76 -31.40 9.82
CA ARG A 116 15.98 -32.42 9.12
C ARG A 116 15.98 -32.20 7.61
N PRO A 117 15.73 -33.24 6.80
CA PRO A 117 15.49 -33.07 5.36
C PRO A 117 14.41 -32.02 5.08
N GLY A 118 14.69 -31.06 4.21
CA GLY A 118 13.79 -29.92 3.93
C GLY A 118 13.89 -28.76 4.93
N GLY A 119 14.78 -28.85 5.92
CA GLY A 119 14.97 -27.85 6.96
C GLY A 119 15.58 -26.55 6.46
N ARG A 120 15.42 -25.49 7.26
CA ARG A 120 15.87 -24.12 6.92
C ARG A 120 16.74 -23.52 8.02
N LEU A 121 17.92 -23.01 7.68
CA LEU A 121 18.80 -22.27 8.58
C LEU A 121 18.98 -20.85 8.04
N LEU A 122 18.54 -19.86 8.83
CA LEU A 122 18.57 -18.45 8.49
C LEU A 122 19.50 -17.67 9.42
N VAL A 123 20.38 -16.86 8.86
CA VAL A 123 21.23 -15.92 9.60
C VAL A 123 20.74 -14.49 9.38
N ILE A 124 20.43 -13.77 10.45
CA ILE A 124 20.04 -12.35 10.37
C ILE A 124 21.31 -11.50 10.26
N ALA A 125 21.65 -11.13 9.03
CA ALA A 125 22.82 -10.34 8.68
C ALA A 125 22.44 -8.85 8.53
N SER A 126 22.82 -8.22 7.42
CA SER A 126 22.52 -6.83 7.10
C SER A 126 22.78 -6.56 5.61
N SER A 127 22.15 -5.53 5.04
CA SER A 127 22.50 -5.00 3.72
C SER A 127 23.92 -4.44 3.68
N PHE A 128 24.54 -4.14 4.83
CA PHE A 128 25.96 -3.81 4.92
C PHE A 128 26.90 -5.00 4.69
N GLY A 129 26.37 -6.23 4.62
CA GLY A 129 27.16 -7.45 4.38
C GLY A 129 27.50 -7.72 2.91
N THR A 130 27.23 -6.80 1.99
CA THR A 130 27.64 -6.94 0.59
C THR A 130 29.12 -6.56 0.42
N LEU A 131 29.89 -7.35 -0.35
CA LEU A 131 31.32 -7.09 -0.60
C LEU A 131 31.61 -5.68 -1.11
N THR A 132 30.69 -5.06 -1.86
CA THR A 132 30.79 -3.66 -2.32
C THR A 132 30.87 -2.61 -1.21
N LYS A 133 30.63 -2.99 0.06
CA LYS A 133 30.80 -2.12 1.24
C LYS A 133 32.20 -2.22 1.84
N LEU A 134 33.03 -3.17 1.42
CA LEU A 134 34.45 -3.23 1.73
C LEU A 134 35.28 -2.70 0.56
N PRO A 135 36.43 -2.06 0.84
CA PRO A 135 37.45 -1.77 -0.17
C PRO A 135 37.85 -3.03 -0.96
N GLU A 136 38.09 -2.88 -2.26
CA GLU A 136 38.41 -3.98 -3.19
C GLU A 136 39.65 -4.78 -2.77
N SER A 137 40.63 -4.12 -2.13
CA SER A 137 41.84 -4.76 -1.60
C SER A 137 41.56 -5.85 -0.56
N LEU A 138 40.41 -5.78 0.12
CA LEU A 138 40.01 -6.74 1.14
C LEU A 138 39.11 -7.86 0.60
N HIS A 139 38.58 -7.75 -0.62
CA HIS A 139 37.68 -8.75 -1.20
C HIS A 139 38.28 -10.16 -1.26
N PRO A 140 39.58 -10.35 -1.59
CA PRO A 140 40.19 -11.69 -1.62
C PRO A 140 40.15 -12.42 -0.27
N LYS A 141 40.07 -11.68 0.86
CA LYS A 141 39.96 -12.28 2.21
C LYS A 141 38.60 -12.94 2.47
N PHE A 142 37.60 -12.69 1.61
CA PHE A 142 36.24 -13.22 1.73
C PHE A 142 35.80 -13.97 0.46
N ASP A 143 36.74 -14.55 -0.28
CA ASP A 143 36.47 -15.36 -1.48
C ASP A 143 35.77 -16.68 -1.09
N VAL A 144 34.44 -16.69 -1.18
CA VAL A 144 33.59 -17.82 -0.76
C VAL A 144 33.79 -19.09 -1.59
N GLN A 145 34.44 -19.00 -2.76
CA GLN A 145 34.76 -20.18 -3.57
C GLN A 145 35.99 -20.92 -3.03
N LYS A 146 36.83 -20.26 -2.23
CA LYS A 146 38.11 -20.78 -1.73
C LYS A 146 38.20 -20.84 -0.21
N SER A 147 37.30 -20.16 0.51
CA SER A 147 37.35 -20.04 1.96
C SER A 147 36.54 -21.13 2.64
N THR A 148 37.05 -21.63 3.76
CA THR A 148 36.31 -22.42 4.75
C THR A 148 35.71 -21.53 5.84
N LEU A 149 34.86 -22.09 6.71
CA LEU A 149 34.37 -21.34 7.88
C LEU A 149 35.54 -20.99 8.83
N GLU A 150 36.54 -21.86 8.93
CA GLU A 150 37.76 -21.67 9.72
C GLU A 150 38.62 -20.52 9.17
N ASP A 151 38.74 -20.42 7.84
CA ASP A 151 39.46 -19.32 7.19
C ASP A 151 38.79 -17.97 7.48
N LEU A 152 37.45 -17.93 7.42
CA LEU A 152 36.68 -16.72 7.73
C LEU A 152 36.81 -16.33 9.21
N ASP A 153 36.80 -17.30 10.13
CA ASP A 153 37.05 -17.05 11.55
C ASP A 153 38.43 -16.44 11.77
N LYS A 154 39.46 -16.96 11.08
CA LYS A 154 40.83 -16.42 11.13
C LYS A 154 40.88 -14.98 10.62
N VAL A 155 40.27 -14.68 9.47
CA VAL A 155 40.21 -13.32 8.91
C VAL A 155 39.57 -12.34 9.90
N MET A 156 38.47 -12.74 10.55
CA MET A 156 37.79 -11.87 11.51
C MET A 156 38.58 -11.69 12.81
N LEU A 157 39.31 -12.72 13.27
CA LEU A 157 40.22 -12.63 14.42
C LEU A 157 41.44 -11.73 14.15
N GLU A 158 41.99 -11.81 12.93
CA GLU A 158 43.06 -10.90 12.46
C GLU A 158 42.55 -9.46 12.43
N TYR A 159 41.37 -9.23 11.84
CA TYR A 159 40.74 -7.91 11.84
C TYR A 159 40.57 -7.34 13.26
N ALA A 160 40.05 -8.13 14.20
CA ALA A 160 39.89 -7.69 15.58
C ALA A 160 41.24 -7.31 16.22
N ALA A 161 42.29 -8.09 15.97
CA ALA A 161 43.65 -7.77 16.44
C ALA A 161 44.19 -6.48 15.82
N SER A 162 43.94 -6.24 14.53
CA SER A 162 44.34 -5.00 13.85
C SER A 162 43.61 -3.78 14.41
N VAL A 163 42.33 -3.89 14.79
CA VAL A 163 41.56 -2.81 15.43
C VAL A 163 42.08 -2.53 16.84
N GLU A 164 42.33 -3.57 17.65
CA GLU A 164 42.92 -3.43 18.99
C GLU A 164 44.31 -2.81 18.96
N ALA A 165 45.11 -3.13 17.93
CA ALA A 165 46.44 -2.57 17.73
C ALA A 165 46.45 -1.18 17.07
N GLY A 166 45.28 -0.64 16.70
CA GLY A 166 45.17 0.65 16.01
C GLY A 166 45.68 0.67 14.57
N LYS A 167 45.87 -0.50 13.94
CA LYS A 167 46.43 -0.66 12.58
C LYS A 167 45.39 -0.88 11.49
N ALA A 168 44.13 -1.08 11.86
CA ALA A 168 43.07 -1.47 10.93
C ALA A 168 42.92 -0.50 9.73
N ALA A 169 43.00 0.81 9.95
CA ALA A 169 42.90 1.81 8.89
C ALA A 169 44.09 1.75 7.91
N GLU A 170 45.30 1.51 8.40
CA GLU A 170 46.52 1.35 7.57
C GLU A 170 46.44 0.10 6.70
N GLU A 171 45.79 -0.95 7.20
CA GLU A 171 45.52 -2.19 6.47
C GLU A 171 44.29 -2.10 5.54
N GLY A 172 43.66 -0.92 5.45
CA GLY A 172 42.54 -0.64 4.56
C GLY A 172 41.17 -1.06 5.08
N TRP A 173 41.03 -1.42 6.36
CA TRP A 173 39.73 -1.72 6.94
C TRP A 173 38.92 -0.44 7.22
N PRO A 174 37.59 -0.46 7.04
CA PRO A 174 36.74 0.66 7.40
C PRO A 174 36.64 0.82 8.92
N ASP A 175 36.52 2.08 9.38
CA ASP A 175 36.42 2.42 10.81
C ASP A 175 35.19 1.81 11.49
N TRP A 176 34.11 1.58 10.73
CA TRP A 176 32.88 1.05 11.29
C TRP A 176 32.88 -0.48 11.35
N VAL A 177 33.11 -1.02 12.55
CA VAL A 177 33.22 -2.47 12.86
C VAL A 177 32.07 -3.32 12.33
N ASN A 178 30.87 -2.73 12.19
CA ASN A 178 29.71 -3.44 11.68
C ASN A 178 29.87 -3.90 10.22
N ILE A 179 30.57 -3.13 9.37
CA ILE A 179 30.72 -3.49 7.95
C ILE A 179 31.56 -4.77 7.78
N PRO A 180 32.81 -4.88 8.28
CA PRO A 180 33.59 -6.11 8.17
C PRO A 180 32.89 -7.31 8.81
N SER A 181 32.27 -7.11 9.99
CA SER A 181 31.53 -8.16 10.67
C SER A 181 30.36 -8.71 9.85
N LYS A 182 29.54 -7.83 9.25
CA LYS A 182 28.39 -8.25 8.43
C LYS A 182 28.82 -8.90 7.12
N VAL A 183 29.93 -8.46 6.52
CA VAL A 183 30.50 -9.16 5.36
C VAL A 183 30.97 -10.57 5.75
N GLY A 184 31.65 -10.71 6.88
CA GLY A 184 32.05 -12.03 7.41
C GLY A 184 30.85 -12.96 7.63
N GLN A 185 29.74 -12.47 8.18
CA GLN A 185 28.52 -13.27 8.35
C GLN A 185 27.92 -13.73 7.01
N VAL A 186 27.82 -12.83 6.02
CA VAL A 186 27.29 -13.18 4.69
C VAL A 186 28.22 -14.16 3.96
N ALA A 187 29.53 -14.00 4.09
CA ALA A 187 30.51 -14.94 3.55
C ALA A 187 30.35 -16.33 4.19
N ALA A 188 30.22 -16.40 5.51
CA ALA A 188 30.02 -17.67 6.24
C ALA A 188 28.74 -18.39 5.79
N VAL A 189 27.64 -17.66 5.61
CA VAL A 189 26.38 -18.21 5.08
C VAL A 189 26.59 -18.81 3.69
N LYS A 190 27.29 -18.11 2.80
CA LYS A 190 27.54 -18.58 1.43
C LYS A 190 28.42 -19.83 1.39
N VAL A 191 29.48 -19.87 2.20
CA VAL A 191 30.35 -21.05 2.35
C VAL A 191 29.54 -22.23 2.87
N ALA A 192 28.76 -22.03 3.94
CA ALA A 192 27.93 -23.07 4.53
C ALA A 192 26.82 -23.57 3.59
N ALA A 193 26.22 -22.69 2.79
CA ALA A 193 25.22 -23.04 1.80
C ALA A 193 25.80 -23.92 0.67
N ALA A 194 27.05 -23.67 0.27
CA ALA A 194 27.73 -24.45 -0.77
C ALA A 194 28.06 -25.88 -0.31
N THR A 195 28.19 -26.12 1.00
CA THR A 195 28.54 -27.42 1.58
C THR A 195 27.34 -28.15 2.22
N ALA A 196 26.14 -27.58 2.16
CA ALA A 196 24.95 -28.17 2.78
C ALA A 196 24.33 -29.30 1.92
N ASP A 197 23.67 -30.26 2.56
CA ASP A 197 22.98 -31.35 1.87
C ASP A 197 21.91 -30.86 0.88
N ALA A 198 21.78 -31.57 -0.24
CA ALA A 198 20.79 -31.31 -1.28
C ALA A 198 19.35 -31.48 -0.73
N GLY A 199 18.77 -30.39 -0.25
CA GLY A 199 17.45 -30.37 0.40
C GLY A 199 17.36 -29.43 1.61
N LEU A 200 18.48 -28.92 2.11
CA LEU A 200 18.50 -27.87 3.13
C LEU A 200 18.54 -26.47 2.48
N PHE A 201 17.81 -25.53 3.06
CA PHE A 201 17.94 -24.11 2.72
C PHE A 201 18.82 -23.41 3.75
N VAL A 202 19.92 -22.81 3.31
CA VAL A 202 20.80 -21.97 4.13
C VAL A 202 20.82 -20.57 3.54
N GLY A 203 20.44 -19.56 4.31
CA GLY A 203 20.29 -18.20 3.78
C GLY A 203 20.59 -17.11 4.80
N GLY A 204 20.96 -15.93 4.29
CA GLY A 204 21.16 -14.72 5.07
C GLY A 204 20.12 -13.69 4.69
N CYS A 205 19.58 -12.95 5.65
CA CYS A 205 18.63 -11.87 5.37
C CYS A 205 18.98 -10.58 6.11
N CYS A 206 18.59 -9.45 5.53
CA CYS A 206 18.64 -8.15 6.19
C CYS A 206 17.25 -7.81 6.71
N PRO A 207 17.09 -7.51 8.01
CA PRO A 207 15.78 -7.13 8.57
C PRO A 207 15.41 -5.67 8.27
N GLY A 208 16.26 -4.92 7.55
CA GLY A 208 16.15 -3.47 7.43
C GLY A 208 16.61 -2.73 8.70
N LEU A 209 16.34 -1.43 8.75
CA LEU A 209 16.60 -0.61 9.93
C LEU A 209 15.42 -0.73 10.90
N VAL A 210 15.57 -1.60 11.90
CA VAL A 210 14.53 -1.89 12.89
C VAL A 210 14.81 -1.11 14.16
N ASP A 211 13.82 -0.42 14.74
CA ASP A 211 13.97 0.26 16.04
C ASP A 211 14.10 -0.77 17.18
N THR A 212 15.33 -0.92 17.66
CA THR A 212 15.68 -1.84 18.75
C THR A 212 16.67 -1.14 19.68
N ALA A 213 16.89 -1.70 20.87
CA ALA A 213 17.93 -1.19 21.76
C ALA A 213 19.33 -1.14 21.10
N ALA A 214 19.60 -1.98 20.09
CA ALA A 214 20.87 -2.01 19.38
C ALA A 214 21.01 -0.87 18.35
N SER A 215 19.93 -0.46 17.68
CA SER A 215 19.95 0.59 16.64
C SER A 215 19.60 1.98 17.18
N ARG A 216 18.82 2.07 18.26
CA ARG A 216 18.31 3.34 18.79
C ARG A 216 19.37 4.40 19.12
N PRO A 217 20.53 4.04 19.72
CA PRO A 217 21.61 5.01 19.96
C PRO A 217 22.20 5.60 18.66
N TRP A 218 22.16 4.84 17.57
CA TRP A 218 22.79 5.19 16.30
C TRP A 218 21.88 6.01 15.39
N PHE A 219 20.58 6.09 15.66
CA PHE A 219 19.71 7.07 14.97
C PHE A 219 20.25 8.49 15.12
N LYS A 220 20.83 8.86 16.26
CA LYS A 220 21.40 10.19 16.52
C LYS A 220 22.75 10.47 15.84
N VAL A 221 23.45 9.42 15.39
CA VAL A 221 24.76 9.52 14.74
C VAL A 221 24.61 9.43 13.22
N VAL A 222 23.70 8.58 12.74
CA VAL A 222 23.32 8.47 11.32
C VAL A 222 22.48 9.68 10.88
N PHE A 223 21.71 10.26 11.80
CA PHE A 223 21.02 11.54 11.64
C PHE A 223 21.56 12.51 12.70
N PRO A 224 22.71 13.18 12.44
CA PRO A 224 23.28 14.12 13.41
C PRO A 224 22.23 15.16 13.81
N ALA A 225 22.17 15.44 15.12
CA ALA A 225 21.39 16.52 15.69
C ALA A 225 21.96 17.86 15.20
N GLY A 226 21.49 18.26 14.02
CA GLY A 226 21.87 19.45 13.29
C GLY A 226 20.97 19.60 12.06
N LEU A 227 19.68 19.31 12.21
CA LEU A 227 18.70 19.47 11.14
C LEU A 227 17.75 20.58 11.54
N GLN A 228 18.13 21.81 11.18
CA GLN A 228 17.11 22.77 10.79
C GLN A 228 16.38 22.19 9.59
N ARG A 229 15.07 22.43 9.53
CA ARG A 229 14.24 22.10 8.37
C ARG A 229 14.92 22.70 7.12
N GLU A 230 15.25 21.88 6.11
CA GLU A 230 15.90 22.37 4.88
C GLU A 230 15.00 23.35 4.10
N ALA A 231 13.68 23.29 4.32
CA ALA A 231 12.68 24.20 3.78
C ALA A 231 11.86 24.86 4.90
N PRO A 232 11.43 26.13 4.75
CA PRO A 232 10.50 26.77 5.67
C PRO A 232 9.20 25.98 5.74
N CYS A 233 8.54 26.03 6.90
CA CYS A 233 7.31 25.29 7.08
C CYS A 233 6.08 26.15 6.95
N ASP A 234 5.14 25.67 6.16
CA ASP A 234 3.89 26.35 5.95
C ASP A 234 2.93 26.17 7.12
N LEU A 235 3.18 25.27 8.08
CA LEU A 235 2.32 25.05 9.24
C LEU A 235 2.88 25.68 10.52
N ASP A 236 2.13 26.61 11.12
CA ASP A 236 2.35 27.11 12.48
C ASP A 236 1.08 26.90 13.32
N ILE A 237 1.22 26.21 14.46
CA ILE A 237 0.13 26.04 15.44
C ILE A 237 0.65 26.41 16.81
N SER A 238 0.02 27.41 17.42
CA SER A 238 0.35 27.91 18.75
C SER A 238 -0.75 27.58 19.74
N LEU A 239 -0.52 26.59 20.63
CA LEU A 239 -1.42 26.24 21.73
C LEU A 239 -1.18 27.16 22.95
N GLN A 240 -2.25 27.77 23.44
CA GLN A 240 -2.27 28.64 24.62
C GLN A 240 -2.61 27.86 25.89
N GLU A 241 -2.43 28.48 27.06
CA GLU A 241 -2.59 27.81 28.35
C GLU A 241 -4.02 27.36 28.65
N ASP A 242 -5.01 28.04 28.08
CA ASP A 242 -6.44 27.72 28.15
C ASP A 242 -6.90 26.68 27.10
N ALA A 243 -5.94 26.02 26.43
CA ALA A 243 -6.13 25.16 25.26
C ALA A 243 -6.71 25.83 24.01
N SER A 244 -6.81 27.16 23.95
CA SER A 244 -7.07 27.86 22.69
C SER A 244 -5.86 27.74 21.76
N PHE A 245 -6.09 27.71 20.45
CA PHE A 245 -5.03 27.63 19.45
C PHE A 245 -5.45 28.31 18.14
N VAL A 246 -4.44 28.66 17.34
CA VAL A 246 -4.61 29.18 15.98
C VAL A 246 -3.80 28.31 15.04
N VAL A 247 -4.38 27.93 13.92
CA VAL A 247 -3.71 27.22 12.83
C VAL A 247 -3.43 28.22 11.72
N ARG A 248 -2.14 28.48 11.48
CA ARG A 248 -1.66 29.29 10.37
C ARG A 248 -1.07 28.41 9.30
N VAL A 249 -1.46 28.68 8.06
CA VAL A 249 -0.96 28.01 6.86
C VAL A 249 -0.36 29.07 5.94
N ALA A 250 0.89 28.88 5.52
CA ALA A 250 1.67 29.85 4.74
C ALA A 250 1.63 31.27 5.34
N GLY A 251 1.70 31.36 6.68
CA GLY A 251 1.66 32.63 7.43
C GLY A 251 0.27 33.24 7.64
N SER A 252 -0.78 32.70 7.02
CA SER A 252 -2.16 33.20 7.14
C SER A 252 -2.97 32.38 8.14
N THR A 253 -3.74 33.04 9.02
CA THR A 253 -4.67 32.34 9.93
C THR A 253 -5.81 31.71 9.14
N TRP A 254 -5.91 30.39 9.17
CA TRP A 254 -6.96 29.64 8.48
C TRP A 254 -8.02 29.11 9.45
N LEU A 255 -7.61 28.63 10.62
CA LEU A 255 -8.52 28.04 11.61
C LEU A 255 -8.19 28.54 13.01
N GLU A 256 -9.21 28.69 13.83
CA GLU A 256 -9.11 29.01 15.25
C GLU A 256 -9.75 27.91 16.09
N SER A 257 -9.29 27.74 17.32
CA SER A 257 -9.93 26.85 18.29
C SER A 257 -11.35 27.30 18.62
N ALA A 258 -12.25 26.33 18.75
CA ALA A 258 -13.56 26.49 19.37
C ALA A 258 -13.55 25.94 20.82
N PRO A 259 -14.59 26.24 21.64
CA PRO A 259 -14.66 25.77 23.02
C PRO A 259 -14.58 24.24 23.16
N LEU A 260 -13.73 23.81 24.09
CA LEU A 260 -13.57 22.41 24.49
C LEU A 260 -14.82 21.88 25.19
N ARG A 261 -15.18 20.63 24.85
CA ARG A 261 -16.35 19.91 25.34
C ARG A 261 -16.00 18.43 25.56
N LEU A 262 -16.60 17.85 26.58
CA LEU A 262 -16.51 16.43 26.90
C LEU A 262 -17.93 15.88 27.15
N PHE A 263 -18.29 14.76 26.53
CA PHE A 263 -19.48 14.00 26.84
C PHE A 263 -19.12 12.72 27.60
N ALA A 264 -19.47 12.64 28.87
CA ALA A 264 -19.20 11.46 29.68
C ALA A 264 -20.30 11.29 30.74
N HIS A 265 -20.54 10.04 31.17
CA HIS A 265 -21.53 9.73 32.21
C HIS A 265 -22.94 10.28 31.94
N GLY A 266 -23.30 10.41 30.66
CA GLY A 266 -24.62 10.93 30.24
C GLY A 266 -24.74 12.46 30.24
N SER A 267 -23.67 13.23 30.42
CA SER A 267 -23.74 14.70 30.47
C SER A 267 -22.71 15.37 29.55
N TRP A 268 -23.07 16.53 29.00
CA TRP A 268 -22.13 17.43 28.32
C TRP A 268 -21.46 18.37 29.34
N HIS A 269 -20.14 18.41 29.31
CA HIS A 269 -19.32 19.35 30.07
C HIS A 269 -18.63 20.31 29.11
N HIS A 270 -18.73 21.62 29.40
CA HIS A 270 -18.21 22.70 28.56
C HIS A 270 -17.02 23.39 29.24
N SER A 271 -16.21 24.13 28.48
CA SER A 271 -15.01 24.86 28.94
C SER A 271 -15.11 25.49 30.34
N ALA A 272 -16.24 26.14 30.68
CA ALA A 272 -16.44 26.80 31.98
C ALA A 272 -16.45 25.83 33.19
N ALA A 273 -16.80 24.56 32.98
CA ALA A 273 -16.83 23.52 33.99
C ALA A 273 -15.53 22.68 34.04
N LEU A 274 -14.62 22.85 33.07
CA LEU A 274 -13.37 22.11 32.97
C LEU A 274 -12.30 22.77 33.84
N GLN A 275 -11.84 22.09 34.88
CA GLN A 275 -10.79 22.60 35.76
C GLN A 275 -9.42 22.21 35.25
N GLN A 276 -8.63 23.18 34.77
CA GLN A 276 -7.23 22.96 34.44
C GLN A 276 -6.42 22.68 35.72
N LYS A 277 -5.70 21.55 35.74
CA LYS A 277 -4.89 21.13 36.90
C LYS A 277 -3.41 21.34 36.68
N ARG A 278 -2.94 21.09 35.45
CA ARG A 278 -1.50 21.09 35.16
C ARG A 278 -1.23 21.39 33.70
N LEU A 279 -0.20 22.19 33.46
CA LEU A 279 0.38 22.44 32.15
C LEU A 279 1.84 21.96 32.15
N ARG A 280 2.24 21.26 31.09
CA ARG A 280 3.61 20.79 30.87
C ARG A 280 4.06 21.11 29.45
N ARG A 281 5.30 21.59 29.31
CA ARG A 281 5.99 21.73 28.03
C ARG A 281 7.22 20.84 28.05
N TYR A 282 7.41 20.02 27.02
CA TYR A 282 8.57 19.14 26.91
C TYR A 282 8.91 18.86 25.45
N ARG A 283 10.14 18.41 25.19
CA ARG A 283 10.55 17.90 23.88
C ARG A 283 10.60 16.38 23.94
N GLY A 284 10.24 15.74 22.84
CA GLY A 284 10.26 14.29 22.70
C GLY A 284 10.61 13.88 21.27
N GLU A 285 10.59 12.57 21.05
CA GLU A 285 10.83 11.96 19.74
C GLU A 285 9.97 10.71 19.65
N ASP A 286 9.30 10.52 18.52
CA ASP A 286 8.57 9.30 18.19
C ASP A 286 8.77 8.94 16.71
N ASN A 287 8.00 7.97 16.19
CA ASN A 287 8.15 7.46 14.82
C ASN A 287 7.90 8.52 13.73
N LEU A 288 7.33 9.68 14.07
CA LEU A 288 7.18 10.82 13.15
C LEU A 288 8.37 11.79 13.19
N GLY A 289 9.24 11.67 14.20
CA GLY A 289 10.44 12.48 14.39
C GLY A 289 10.46 13.23 15.73
N PRO A 290 11.46 14.11 15.94
CA PRO A 290 11.54 14.95 17.12
C PRO A 290 10.44 16.02 17.12
N PHE A 291 9.84 16.24 18.29
CA PHE A 291 8.73 17.16 18.48
C PHE A 291 8.88 18.02 19.74
N GLU A 292 8.22 19.17 19.73
CA GLU A 292 7.87 19.91 20.93
C GLU A 292 6.43 19.59 21.31
N CYS A 293 6.15 19.44 22.61
CA CYS A 293 4.82 19.13 23.10
C CYS A 293 4.41 20.08 24.21
N MET A 294 3.18 20.58 24.10
CA MET A 294 2.45 21.18 25.20
C MET A 294 1.28 20.27 25.57
N ASN A 295 1.19 19.91 26.86
CA ASN A 295 0.19 19.00 27.43
C ASN A 295 -0.54 19.72 28.58
N ILE A 296 -1.87 19.66 28.56
CA ILE A 296 -2.74 20.27 29.57
C ILE A 296 -3.61 19.16 30.17
N SER A 297 -3.68 19.12 31.51
CA SER A 297 -4.48 18.16 32.28
C SER A 297 -5.74 18.85 32.80
N TRP A 298 -6.87 18.19 32.61
CA TRP A 298 -8.21 18.67 32.96
C TRP A 298 -8.89 17.72 33.92
N GLU A 299 -9.73 18.26 34.78
CA GLU A 299 -10.68 17.49 35.58
C GLU A 299 -12.08 18.08 35.46
N VAL A 300 -13.07 17.21 35.50
CA VAL A 300 -14.47 17.57 35.66
C VAL A 300 -15.03 16.85 36.87
N GLN A 301 -15.68 17.59 37.76
CA GLN A 301 -16.46 17.00 38.85
C GLN A 301 -17.89 16.80 38.39
N GLU A 302 -18.37 15.57 38.54
CA GLU A 302 -19.76 15.22 38.30
C GLU A 302 -20.24 14.34 39.45
N GLN A 303 -21.17 14.87 40.26
CA GLN A 303 -21.64 14.24 41.49
C GLN A 303 -20.46 13.83 42.40
N ALA A 304 -20.27 12.53 42.65
CA ALA A 304 -19.19 11.97 43.48
C ALA A 304 -18.00 11.44 42.66
N ARG A 305 -17.94 11.70 41.34
CA ARG A 305 -16.90 11.19 40.43
C ARG A 305 -16.07 12.35 39.87
N VAL A 306 -14.79 12.06 39.63
CA VAL A 306 -13.85 12.97 38.96
C VAL A 306 -13.40 12.31 37.67
N ILE A 307 -13.62 13.00 36.55
CA ILE A 307 -13.14 12.56 35.23
C ILE A 307 -11.88 13.36 34.91
N SER A 308 -10.77 12.68 34.68
CA SER A 308 -9.52 13.32 34.27
C SER A 308 -9.23 13.03 32.80
N PHE A 309 -8.76 14.03 32.06
CA PHE A 309 -8.32 13.86 30.69
C PHE A 309 -7.19 14.84 30.34
N HIS A 310 -6.47 14.55 29.26
CA HIS A 310 -5.39 15.38 28.76
C HIS A 310 -5.61 15.79 27.32
N THR A 311 -5.25 17.05 27.02
CA THR A 311 -5.17 17.57 25.66
C THR A 311 -3.71 17.96 25.38
N SER A 312 -3.15 17.48 24.28
CA SER A 312 -1.77 17.80 23.91
C SER A 312 -1.64 18.21 22.46
N LEU A 313 -0.75 19.17 22.19
CA LEU A 313 -0.29 19.47 20.84
C LEU A 313 1.18 19.08 20.73
N LYS A 314 1.51 18.22 19.76
CA LYS A 314 2.88 17.93 19.32
C LYS A 314 3.15 18.66 18.01
N THR A 315 4.21 19.46 17.92
CA THR A 315 4.69 20.09 16.68
C THR A 315 6.03 19.48 16.28
N TYR A 316 6.13 18.97 15.05
CA TYR A 316 7.31 18.23 14.62
C TYR A 316 8.35 19.16 14.00
N LEU A 317 9.61 18.96 14.40
CA LEU A 317 10.72 19.84 14.01
C LEU A 317 11.23 19.54 12.58
N GLN A 318 11.02 18.32 12.09
CA GLN A 318 11.57 17.84 10.81
C GLN A 318 10.52 17.69 9.69
N SER A 319 9.23 17.68 10.02
CA SER A 319 8.14 17.54 9.05
C SER A 319 7.08 18.60 9.31
N CYS A 320 6.47 19.20 8.28
CA CYS A 320 5.38 20.16 8.43
C CYS A 320 4.09 19.51 8.91
N ALA A 321 4.13 19.05 10.15
CA ALA A 321 3.09 18.28 10.77
C ALA A 321 2.92 18.67 12.24
N ALA A 322 1.68 18.55 12.70
CA ALA A 322 1.31 18.66 14.10
C ALA A 322 0.31 17.57 14.45
N VAL A 323 0.35 17.08 15.68
CA VAL A 323 -0.56 16.06 16.18
C VAL A 323 -1.24 16.56 17.45
N PHE A 324 -2.57 16.64 17.39
CA PHE A 324 -3.42 16.82 18.56
C PHE A 324 -3.65 15.46 19.21
N VAL A 325 -3.50 15.37 20.53
CA VAL A 325 -3.65 14.15 21.31
C VAL A 325 -4.72 14.37 22.37
N GLN A 326 -5.66 13.43 22.43
CA GLN A 326 -6.68 13.28 23.45
C GLN A 326 -6.32 12.07 24.30
N GLU A 327 -6.29 12.19 25.63
CA GLU A 327 -6.07 11.05 26.53
C GLU A 327 -7.11 11.04 27.63
N VAL A 328 -7.72 9.89 27.90
CA VAL A 328 -8.67 9.69 29.01
C VAL A 328 -8.15 8.51 29.85
N PRO A 329 -7.21 8.76 30.78
CA PRO A 329 -6.44 7.69 31.42
C PRO A 329 -7.29 6.65 32.17
N GLN A 330 -8.36 7.08 32.83
CA GLN A 330 -9.27 6.18 33.56
C GLN A 330 -10.34 5.55 32.66
N GLY A 331 -10.39 5.92 31.38
CA GLY A 331 -11.54 5.64 30.51
C GLY A 331 -12.76 6.47 30.88
N ALA A 332 -13.87 6.25 30.18
CA ALA A 332 -15.14 6.92 30.43
C ALA A 332 -16.30 5.98 30.12
N GLY A 333 -17.34 5.98 30.96
CA GLY A 333 -18.57 5.21 30.75
C GLY A 333 -19.74 6.13 30.37
N ASP A 334 -20.82 5.53 29.85
CA ASP A 334 -22.03 6.23 29.38
C ASP A 334 -21.71 7.39 28.43
N THR A 335 -20.77 7.16 27.52
CA THR A 335 -20.33 8.13 26.51
C THR A 335 -21.21 8.14 25.26
N ASN A 336 -22.31 7.39 25.29
CA ASN A 336 -23.24 7.29 24.19
C ASN A 336 -24.30 8.41 24.23
N ALA A 337 -24.05 9.50 23.50
CA ALA A 337 -25.02 10.57 23.32
C ALA A 337 -26.20 10.18 22.40
N SER A 338 -26.19 8.98 21.81
CA SER A 338 -27.34 8.40 21.10
C SER A 338 -28.48 7.98 22.02
N ASN A 339 -28.26 7.97 23.34
CA ASN A 339 -29.28 7.60 24.32
C ASN A 339 -30.50 8.55 24.26
N PRO A 340 -31.72 8.05 23.97
CA PRO A 340 -32.93 8.87 23.92
C PRO A 340 -33.36 9.50 25.26
N ALA A 341 -32.72 9.13 26.38
CA ALA A 341 -32.96 9.73 27.70
C ALA A 341 -32.28 11.11 27.91
N LEU A 342 -31.48 11.58 26.94
CA LEU A 342 -30.79 12.87 26.99
C LEU A 342 -31.63 13.96 26.32
N PRO A 343 -31.60 15.22 26.81
CA PRO A 343 -32.36 16.31 26.19
C PRO A 343 -31.91 16.49 24.73
N ARG A 344 -32.78 16.14 23.78
CA ARG A 344 -32.55 16.40 22.35
C ARG A 344 -33.20 17.72 22.00
N ASP A 345 -32.46 18.60 21.32
CA ASP A 345 -33.03 19.75 20.61
C ASP A 345 -33.78 19.28 19.34
N GLY A 346 -34.78 18.40 19.52
CA GLY A 346 -35.79 18.09 18.51
C GLY A 346 -35.39 17.23 17.29
N HIS A 347 -34.14 16.80 17.12
CA HIS A 347 -33.71 16.01 15.95
C HIS A 347 -33.11 14.64 16.32
N GLU A 348 -33.62 13.57 15.70
CA GLU A 348 -32.92 12.28 15.63
C GLU A 348 -31.76 12.39 14.64
N LEU A 349 -30.54 12.17 15.12
CA LEU A 349 -29.37 12.06 14.26
C LEU A 349 -29.30 10.66 13.65
N ASN A 350 -29.00 10.58 12.35
CA ASN A 350 -28.76 9.30 11.68
C ASN A 350 -27.54 8.58 12.30
N PRO A 351 -27.53 7.22 12.32
CA PRO A 351 -26.34 6.45 12.69
C PRO A 351 -25.08 6.98 11.97
N GLY A 352 -24.00 7.15 12.73
CA GLY A 352 -22.73 7.70 12.25
C GLY A 352 -22.61 9.22 12.24
N MET A 353 -23.68 9.97 12.54
CA MET A 353 -23.69 11.45 12.52
C MET A 353 -23.56 12.10 13.91
N TYR A 354 -23.08 11.37 14.90
CA TYR A 354 -22.97 11.88 16.26
C TYR A 354 -21.68 12.68 16.48
N PRO A 355 -21.72 13.73 17.32
CA PRO A 355 -20.53 14.54 17.65
C PRO A 355 -19.46 13.70 18.37
N PRO A 356 -18.22 14.20 18.48
CA PRO A 356 -17.20 13.50 19.24
C PRO A 356 -17.43 13.58 20.76
N ILE A 357 -17.01 12.54 21.48
CA ILE A 357 -16.96 12.46 22.95
C ILE A 357 -16.10 13.58 23.52
N LEU A 358 -14.93 13.82 22.94
CA LEU A 358 -14.02 14.91 23.28
C LEU A 358 -13.62 15.60 21.98
N ASN A 359 -13.96 16.89 21.85
CA ASN A 359 -13.70 17.68 20.64
C ASN A 359 -12.34 18.41 20.72
N PHE A 360 -11.23 17.68 20.55
CA PHE A 360 -9.90 18.29 20.51
C PHE A 360 -9.06 17.71 19.36
N PRO A 361 -8.91 18.41 18.22
CA PRO A 361 -9.27 19.81 18.02
C PRO A 361 -10.77 20.05 17.77
N ALA A 362 -11.25 21.20 18.21
CA ALA A 362 -12.49 21.83 17.79
C ALA A 362 -12.15 23.12 17.05
N LEU A 363 -12.71 23.32 15.86
CA LEU A 363 -12.26 24.33 14.91
C LEU A 363 -13.41 25.28 14.54
N ARG A 364 -13.10 26.55 14.35
CA ARG A 364 -13.98 27.56 13.77
C ARG A 364 -13.17 28.44 12.80
N SER A 365 -13.82 29.00 11.80
CA SER A 365 -13.21 29.99 10.93
C SER A 365 -14.26 30.71 10.10
N SER A 366 -14.05 32.00 9.84
CA SER A 366 -14.77 32.73 8.79
C SER A 366 -14.27 32.39 7.38
N GLN A 367 -13.12 31.73 7.25
CA GLN A 367 -12.51 31.36 5.96
C GLN A 367 -12.86 29.95 5.48
N LEU A 368 -13.40 29.08 6.33
CA LEU A 368 -13.73 27.68 5.97
C LEU A 368 -14.63 27.58 4.73
N ASP A 369 -15.50 28.57 4.52
CA ASP A 369 -16.39 28.63 3.35
C ASP A 369 -15.72 29.21 2.10
N SER A 370 -14.61 29.93 2.28
CA SER A 370 -13.85 30.57 1.20
C SER A 370 -12.69 29.73 0.66
N LEU A 371 -12.15 28.83 1.49
CA LEU A 371 -11.12 27.87 1.09
C LEU A 371 -11.69 26.80 0.16
N GLY A 372 -10.83 26.29 -0.70
CA GLY A 372 -11.11 25.09 -1.48
C GLY A 372 -10.94 23.89 -0.56
N PHE A 373 -11.71 22.83 -0.81
CA PHE A 373 -11.55 21.57 -0.11
C PHE A 373 -11.48 20.39 -1.08
N LEU A 374 -10.81 19.33 -0.64
CA LEU A 374 -10.89 17.98 -1.16
C LEU A 374 -11.06 17.05 0.04
N LEU A 375 -12.13 16.27 0.07
CA LEU A 375 -12.41 15.28 1.11
C LEU A 375 -12.73 13.93 0.48
N TRP A 376 -12.44 12.86 1.19
CA TRP A 376 -12.89 11.52 0.81
C TRP A 376 -14.03 11.11 1.74
N GLY A 377 -15.12 10.58 1.19
CA GLY A 377 -16.29 10.23 1.96
C GLY A 377 -17.13 9.11 1.37
N GLY A 378 -17.98 8.51 2.20
CA GLY A 378 -18.97 7.52 1.77
C GLY A 378 -18.35 6.22 1.24
N SER A 379 -19.11 5.53 0.36
CA SER A 379 -18.66 4.29 -0.28
C SER A 379 -17.55 4.55 -1.30
N MET A 380 -16.70 3.55 -1.56
CA MET A 380 -15.53 3.62 -2.46
C MET A 380 -14.55 4.77 -2.14
N ALA A 381 -14.63 5.31 -0.91
CA ALA A 381 -13.93 6.51 -0.48
C ALA A 381 -13.95 7.62 -1.56
N LYS A 382 -15.13 7.92 -2.14
CA LYS A 382 -15.25 8.89 -3.24
C LYS A 382 -14.69 10.25 -2.83
N ALA A 383 -13.90 10.84 -3.72
CA ALA A 383 -13.41 12.19 -3.58
C ALA A 383 -14.50 13.22 -3.92
N VAL A 384 -14.68 14.19 -3.03
CA VAL A 384 -15.55 15.35 -3.24
C VAL A 384 -14.69 16.59 -3.03
N PHE A 385 -14.78 17.56 -3.92
CA PHE A 385 -14.05 18.82 -3.83
C PHE A 385 -14.93 20.00 -4.22
N GLY A 386 -14.58 21.18 -3.73
CA GLY A 386 -15.39 22.37 -3.93
C GLY A 386 -15.02 23.49 -2.96
N ARG A 387 -16.01 24.31 -2.61
CA ARG A 387 -15.97 25.30 -1.52
C ARG A 387 -17.05 24.96 -0.50
N ASN A 388 -16.97 25.53 0.69
CA ASN A 388 -17.89 25.24 1.78
C ASN A 388 -17.82 23.77 2.23
N VAL A 389 -16.67 23.39 2.81
CA VAL A 389 -16.44 22.03 3.31
C VAL A 389 -17.48 21.60 4.34
N THR A 390 -18.06 22.55 5.08
CA THR A 390 -18.95 22.28 6.21
C THR A 390 -20.22 21.52 5.83
N SER A 391 -20.73 21.71 4.59
CA SER A 391 -21.90 20.97 4.08
C SER A 391 -21.60 19.53 3.66
N HIS A 392 -20.34 19.10 3.70
CA HIS A 392 -19.90 17.78 3.23
C HIS A 392 -19.31 16.89 4.34
N LEU A 393 -19.28 17.37 5.58
CA LEU A 393 -18.84 16.58 6.73
C LEU A 393 -19.96 15.63 7.18
N GLN A 394 -19.75 14.32 7.01
CA GLN A 394 -20.71 13.24 7.20
C GLN A 394 -20.32 12.29 8.35
N GLY A 395 -19.75 12.82 9.44
CA GLY A 395 -19.47 12.04 10.64
C GLY A 395 -18.52 10.87 10.39
N LEU A 396 -18.94 9.64 10.69
CA LEU A 396 -18.16 8.41 10.51
C LEU A 396 -17.89 8.06 9.04
N SER A 397 -18.65 8.64 8.11
CA SER A 397 -18.46 8.44 6.67
C SER A 397 -17.42 9.38 6.07
N SER A 398 -16.95 10.39 6.82
CA SER A 398 -15.91 11.32 6.38
C SER A 398 -14.51 10.79 6.66
N GLY A 399 -13.63 10.98 5.68
CA GLY A 399 -12.21 10.69 5.76
C GLY A 399 -11.35 11.94 5.97
N PRO A 400 -10.07 11.86 5.56
CA PRO A 400 -9.18 13.01 5.54
C PRO A 400 -9.79 14.19 4.76
N VAL A 401 -9.49 15.42 5.20
CA VAL A 401 -9.92 16.66 4.57
C VAL A 401 -8.68 17.49 4.23
N ALA A 402 -8.47 17.78 2.96
CA ALA A 402 -7.49 18.74 2.49
C ALA A 402 -8.18 20.09 2.22
N LEU A 403 -7.73 21.15 2.90
CA LEU A 403 -8.11 22.53 2.63
C LEU A 403 -7.01 23.21 1.84
N PHE A 404 -7.35 24.07 0.88
CA PHE A 404 -6.35 24.78 0.07
C PHE A 404 -6.82 26.18 -0.35
N ASP A 405 -5.87 27.07 -0.62
CA ASP A 405 -6.12 28.41 -1.16
C ASP A 405 -5.62 28.57 -2.61
N SER A 406 -5.78 29.76 -3.19
CA SER A 406 -5.37 30.05 -4.57
C SER A 406 -3.86 30.02 -4.79
N SER A 407 -3.05 30.07 -3.73
CA SER A 407 -1.59 29.93 -3.80
C SER A 407 -1.12 28.47 -3.81
N ARG A 408 -2.05 27.51 -3.72
CA ARG A 408 -1.83 26.07 -3.56
C ARG A 408 -1.27 25.67 -2.18
N ALA A 409 -1.17 26.60 -1.24
CA ALA A 409 -0.97 26.22 0.16
C ALA A 409 -2.08 25.25 0.54
N THR A 410 -1.74 24.13 1.19
CA THR A 410 -2.67 23.05 1.49
C THR A 410 -2.48 22.58 2.93
N LEU A 411 -3.58 22.33 3.64
CA LEU A 411 -3.63 21.71 4.98
C LEU A 411 -4.47 20.44 4.93
N VAL A 412 -3.87 19.29 5.22
CA VAL A 412 -4.55 18.01 5.40
C VAL A 412 -4.85 17.78 6.88
N VAL A 413 -6.10 17.51 7.22
CA VAL A 413 -6.59 17.19 8.57
C VAL A 413 -7.20 15.79 8.56
N SER A 414 -6.74 14.91 9.44
CA SER A 414 -7.19 13.52 9.47
C SER A 414 -7.01 12.88 10.84
N PRO A 415 -7.86 11.91 11.25
CA PRO A 415 -7.54 11.02 12.36
C PRO A 415 -6.23 10.28 12.09
N MET A 416 -5.42 10.08 13.13
CA MET A 416 -4.18 9.31 13.06
C MET A 416 -4.35 7.91 13.65
N ASP A 417 -5.42 7.66 14.40
CA ASP A 417 -5.81 6.37 14.96
C ASP A 417 -7.32 6.31 15.23
N ASN A 418 -7.79 5.16 15.73
CA ASN A 418 -9.20 4.89 16.03
C ASN A 418 -10.13 5.16 14.82
N PHE A 419 -9.62 4.94 13.61
CA PHE A 419 -10.23 5.37 12.35
C PHE A 419 -11.69 4.98 12.17
N LYS A 420 -12.08 3.79 12.62
CA LYS A 420 -13.47 3.33 12.53
C LYS A 420 -14.41 4.09 13.47
N ASN A 421 -13.91 4.68 14.55
CA ASN A 421 -14.74 5.40 15.51
C ASN A 421 -14.52 6.92 15.45
N SER A 422 -13.61 7.43 14.61
CA SER A 422 -13.35 8.87 14.47
C SER A 422 -14.37 9.57 13.57
N VAL A 423 -14.76 10.79 13.93
CA VAL A 423 -15.74 11.61 13.19
C VAL A 423 -15.16 12.96 12.78
N HIS A 424 -15.61 13.44 11.62
CA HIS A 424 -15.61 14.86 11.29
C HIS A 424 -17.05 15.37 11.41
N PHE A 425 -17.34 16.15 12.45
CA PHE A 425 -18.68 16.63 12.75
C PHE A 425 -18.76 18.15 12.58
N TYR A 426 -19.77 18.64 11.88
CA TYR A 426 -20.07 20.07 11.82
C TYR A 426 -21.29 20.40 12.68
N ASP A 427 -21.07 21.16 13.75
CA ASP A 427 -22.12 21.65 14.63
C ASP A 427 -22.68 22.96 14.05
N VAL A 428 -23.79 22.86 13.32
CA VAL A 428 -24.44 24.01 12.65
C VAL A 428 -24.84 25.08 13.66
N ALA A 429 -25.27 24.70 14.87
CA ALA A 429 -25.72 25.65 15.89
C ALA A 429 -24.56 26.48 16.47
N ARG A 430 -23.34 25.92 16.47
CA ARG A 430 -22.14 26.57 17.01
C ARG A 430 -21.19 27.07 15.93
N SER A 431 -21.45 26.73 14.67
CA SER A 431 -20.54 26.94 13.53
C SER A 431 -19.15 26.37 13.79
N THR A 432 -19.07 25.14 14.33
CA THR A 432 -17.81 24.48 14.68
C THR A 432 -17.61 23.18 13.92
N TRP A 433 -16.38 22.94 13.47
CA TRP A 433 -15.92 21.64 12.99
C TRP A 433 -15.20 20.91 14.11
N ASP A 434 -15.84 19.89 14.66
CA ASP A 434 -15.37 19.09 15.78
C ASP A 434 -14.79 17.75 15.31
N LEU A 435 -13.63 17.39 15.85
CA LEU A 435 -12.94 16.13 15.56
C LEU A 435 -12.69 15.33 16.84
N GLY A 436 -12.87 14.01 16.74
CA GLY A 436 -12.60 13.08 17.84
C GLY A 436 -13.29 11.74 17.63
N VAL A 437 -13.39 10.94 18.70
CA VAL A 437 -14.13 9.67 18.68
C VAL A 437 -15.62 9.91 18.87
N SER A 438 -16.46 9.34 18.00
CA SER A 438 -17.92 9.45 18.00
C SER A 438 -18.54 9.13 19.36
N SER A 439 -19.49 9.95 19.79
CA SER A 439 -20.35 9.70 20.95
C SER A 439 -21.45 8.67 20.68
N GLU A 440 -21.30 7.79 19.69
CA GLU A 440 -22.04 6.52 19.63
C GLU A 440 -21.36 5.41 20.44
N VAL A 441 -20.06 5.57 20.71
CA VAL A 441 -19.29 4.62 21.52
C VAL A 441 -19.84 4.64 22.94
N MET A 442 -20.16 3.47 23.48
CA MET A 442 -20.78 3.34 24.81
C MET A 442 -19.83 3.62 25.97
N ALA A 443 -18.56 3.26 25.81
CA ALA A 443 -17.52 3.51 26.78
C ALA A 443 -16.14 3.58 26.12
N LEU A 444 -15.28 4.46 26.65
CA LEU A 444 -13.85 4.52 26.36
C LEU A 444 -13.09 3.62 27.34
N PRO A 445 -12.15 2.77 26.86
CA PRO A 445 -11.38 1.90 27.72
C PRO A 445 -10.39 2.67 28.60
N GLN A 446 -9.91 2.03 29.68
CA GLN A 446 -8.81 2.56 30.46
C GLN A 446 -7.56 2.75 29.59
N GLY A 447 -6.84 3.86 29.78
CA GLY A 447 -5.66 4.21 28.98
C GLY A 447 -5.99 4.68 27.57
N PHE A 448 -7.23 5.10 27.32
CA PHE A 448 -7.67 5.57 26.01
C PHE A 448 -6.85 6.77 25.52
N GLN A 449 -6.49 6.72 24.24
CA GLN A 449 -5.85 7.82 23.51
C GLN A 449 -6.46 7.92 22.12
N HIS A 450 -6.61 9.14 21.60
CA HIS A 450 -6.91 9.42 20.21
C HIS A 450 -6.03 10.56 19.67
N ARG A 451 -5.62 10.46 18.41
CA ARG A 451 -4.75 11.44 17.76
C ARG A 451 -5.36 11.96 16.46
N THR A 452 -5.22 13.26 16.24
CA THR A 452 -5.57 13.94 14.98
C THR A 452 -4.31 14.57 14.39
N LEU A 453 -4.00 14.22 13.15
CA LEU A 453 -2.84 14.69 12.40
C LEU A 453 -3.24 15.88 11.52
N MET A 454 -2.41 16.92 11.54
CA MET A 454 -2.42 18.03 10.59
C MET A 454 -1.10 18.06 9.83
N VAL A 455 -1.15 18.17 8.51
CA VAL A 455 0.02 18.28 7.64
C VAL A 455 -0.19 19.45 6.68
N ALA A 456 0.79 20.32 6.53
CA ALA A 456 0.72 21.38 5.51
C ALA A 456 1.90 21.35 4.56
N ASP A 457 1.63 21.69 3.31
CA ASP A 457 2.63 21.88 2.27
C ASP A 457 2.01 22.71 1.13
N THR A 458 2.82 23.10 0.16
CA THR A 458 2.38 23.69 -1.11
C THR A 458 2.13 22.57 -2.14
N GLY A 459 0.90 22.48 -2.63
CA GLY A 459 0.39 21.44 -3.53
C GLY A 459 -0.42 20.35 -2.81
N ILE A 460 -1.58 20.03 -3.35
CA ILE A 460 -2.55 19.09 -2.77
C ILE A 460 -1.98 17.67 -2.83
N THR A 461 -1.50 17.25 -3.99
CA THR A 461 -0.90 15.92 -4.17
C THR A 461 0.34 15.74 -3.29
N ARG A 462 1.19 16.78 -3.17
CA ARG A 462 2.38 16.74 -2.31
C ARG A 462 2.03 16.64 -0.83
N ALA A 463 1.08 17.46 -0.35
CA ALA A 463 0.60 17.41 1.03
C ALA A 463 0.02 16.03 1.38
N MET A 464 -0.73 15.42 0.45
CA MET A 464 -1.27 14.06 0.61
C MET A 464 -0.19 12.98 0.63
N ASP A 465 0.87 13.08 -0.19
CA ASP A 465 1.99 12.12 -0.13
C ASP A 465 2.77 12.21 1.19
N ILE A 466 3.00 13.44 1.70
CA ILE A 466 3.64 13.65 3.02
C ILE A 466 2.77 13.09 4.14
N PHE A 467 1.47 13.37 4.11
CA PHE A 467 0.47 12.81 5.02
C PHE A 467 0.51 11.27 5.04
N GLY A 468 0.42 10.65 3.86
CA GLY A 468 0.50 9.20 3.72
C GLY A 468 1.83 8.63 4.17
N GLY A 469 2.95 9.28 3.84
CA GLY A 469 4.29 8.92 4.28
C GLY A 469 4.46 8.94 5.79
N LEU A 470 3.92 9.96 6.47
CA LEU A 470 3.94 10.05 7.94
C LEU A 470 3.12 8.92 8.57
N LEU A 471 1.90 8.66 8.08
CA LEU A 471 1.07 7.57 8.59
C LEU A 471 1.72 6.20 8.37
N ARG A 472 2.24 5.91 7.18
CA ARG A 472 2.94 4.65 6.89
C ARG A 472 4.15 4.44 7.80
N ARG A 473 4.93 5.51 8.11
CA ARG A 473 6.03 5.44 9.08
C ARG A 473 5.53 5.19 10.49
N ALA A 474 4.46 5.86 10.92
CA ALA A 474 3.90 5.71 12.26
C ALA A 474 3.47 4.26 12.55
N TYR A 475 2.88 3.60 11.55
CA TYR A 475 2.37 2.23 11.65
C TYR A 475 3.36 1.15 11.19
N GLY A 476 4.51 1.52 10.64
CA GLY A 476 5.43 0.56 10.03
C GLY A 476 4.78 -0.21 8.88
N THR A 477 3.91 0.45 8.12
CA THR A 477 3.06 -0.17 7.10
C THR A 477 3.91 -0.85 6.03
N THR A 478 3.68 -2.14 5.83
CA THR A 478 4.25 -2.93 4.73
C THR A 478 3.13 -3.64 3.97
N ARG A 479 3.41 -4.04 2.73
CA ARG A 479 2.48 -4.79 1.86
C ARG A 479 3.16 -6.04 1.33
N PRO A 480 3.50 -7.01 2.19
CA PRO A 480 4.32 -8.16 1.79
C PRO A 480 3.64 -9.05 0.74
N LEU A 481 2.32 -8.99 0.61
CA LEU A 481 1.57 -9.76 -0.39
C LEU A 481 1.33 -9.02 -1.71
N MET A 482 1.71 -7.74 -1.83
CA MET A 482 1.45 -6.92 -3.02
C MET A 482 2.01 -7.55 -4.31
N ASP A 483 3.26 -7.99 -4.28
CA ASP A 483 3.93 -8.60 -5.44
C ASP A 483 3.46 -10.04 -5.71
N LEU A 484 2.78 -10.65 -4.73
CA LEU A 484 2.24 -12.01 -4.83
C LEU A 484 0.76 -12.04 -5.20
N ASP A 485 0.11 -10.88 -5.27
CA ASP A 485 -1.30 -10.77 -5.57
C ASP A 485 -1.56 -10.98 -7.06
N PRO A 486 -2.19 -12.10 -7.45
CA PRO A 486 -2.47 -12.36 -8.86
C PRO A 486 -3.48 -11.38 -9.44
N VAL A 487 -4.34 -10.78 -8.62
CA VAL A 487 -5.40 -9.86 -9.06
C VAL A 487 -4.80 -8.50 -9.44
N VAL A 488 -3.82 -8.03 -8.68
CA VAL A 488 -3.12 -6.75 -8.93
C VAL A 488 -2.06 -6.86 -10.02
N ASN A 489 -1.39 -8.01 -10.17
CA ASN A 489 -0.23 -8.13 -11.05
C ASN A 489 -0.53 -8.76 -12.40
N TYR A 490 -1.62 -9.49 -12.54
CA TYR A 490 -1.95 -10.23 -13.74
C TYR A 490 -3.40 -9.98 -14.18
N LEU A 491 -3.66 -10.22 -15.46
CA LEU A 491 -5.01 -10.17 -16.01
C LEU A 491 -5.93 -11.16 -15.27
N SER A 492 -7.15 -10.72 -15.00
CA SER A 492 -8.17 -11.50 -14.28
C SER A 492 -9.52 -11.49 -15.01
N TYR A 493 -10.34 -12.52 -14.78
CA TYR A 493 -11.70 -12.63 -15.34
C TYR A 493 -12.74 -12.53 -14.22
N TRP A 494 -13.68 -11.59 -14.31
CA TRP A 494 -14.62 -11.29 -13.22
C TRP A 494 -16.07 -11.52 -13.64
N THR A 495 -16.92 -11.79 -12.65
CA THR A 495 -18.36 -12.00 -12.82
C THR A 495 -19.16 -11.02 -11.96
N ASP A 496 -18.58 -9.84 -11.72
CA ASP A 496 -19.15 -8.75 -10.93
C ASP A 496 -20.34 -8.09 -11.67
N ASN A 497 -21.02 -7.15 -11.03
CA ASN A 497 -22.13 -6.42 -11.62
C ASN A 497 -21.70 -5.64 -12.88
N GLY A 498 -22.40 -5.86 -13.99
CA GLY A 498 -22.02 -5.37 -15.32
C GLY A 498 -21.21 -6.36 -16.16
N ALA A 499 -20.82 -7.53 -15.62
CA ALA A 499 -20.26 -8.61 -16.41
C ALA A 499 -21.24 -9.14 -17.46
N TYR A 500 -20.72 -9.75 -18.54
CA TYR A 500 -21.59 -10.43 -19.50
C TYR A 500 -22.31 -11.61 -18.85
N TYR A 501 -21.58 -12.47 -18.14
CA TYR A 501 -22.16 -13.56 -17.36
C TYR A 501 -22.36 -13.11 -15.92
N TYR A 502 -23.62 -12.89 -15.56
CA TYR A 502 -24.06 -12.41 -14.25
C TYR A 502 -25.32 -13.19 -13.80
N GLY A 503 -25.68 -13.12 -12.52
CA GLY A 503 -26.76 -13.94 -11.94
C GLY A 503 -28.18 -13.62 -12.42
N ASP A 504 -29.02 -14.66 -12.56
CA ASP A 504 -30.35 -14.68 -13.19
C ASP A 504 -31.41 -13.78 -12.55
N GLN A 505 -31.29 -13.56 -11.26
CA GLN A 505 -32.30 -12.82 -10.49
C GLN A 505 -32.14 -11.30 -10.62
N TRP A 506 -31.08 -10.87 -11.32
CA TRP A 506 -30.63 -9.49 -11.38
C TRP A 506 -30.53 -8.98 -12.83
N HIS A 507 -31.31 -9.57 -13.74
CA HIS A 507 -31.45 -9.10 -15.12
C HIS A 507 -31.92 -7.63 -15.21
N GLU A 508 -32.61 -7.13 -14.17
CA GLU A 508 -33.05 -5.73 -14.07
C GLU A 508 -31.97 -4.81 -13.47
N SER A 509 -30.85 -5.33 -12.96
CA SER A 509 -29.90 -4.62 -12.09
C SER A 509 -28.48 -4.47 -12.65
N GLY A 510 -28.21 -4.91 -13.89
CA GLY A 510 -26.98 -4.55 -14.61
C GLY A 510 -26.28 -5.67 -15.41
N GLY A 511 -26.69 -6.94 -15.28
CA GLY A 511 -26.12 -8.04 -16.06
C GLY A 511 -26.50 -8.02 -17.55
N GLY A 512 -25.52 -8.19 -18.45
CA GLY A 512 -25.70 -7.95 -19.89
C GLY A 512 -25.93 -9.17 -20.80
N GLY A 513 -25.81 -10.41 -20.27
CA GLY A 513 -25.81 -11.64 -21.08
C GLY A 513 -26.71 -12.76 -20.56
N GLU A 514 -26.39 -14.00 -20.95
CA GLU A 514 -27.05 -15.20 -20.43
C GLU A 514 -26.68 -15.45 -18.97
N THR A 515 -27.58 -16.13 -18.26
CA THR A 515 -27.35 -16.81 -16.98
C THR A 515 -25.97 -17.44 -16.91
N CYS A 516 -25.18 -17.04 -15.90
CA CYS A 516 -23.91 -17.72 -15.67
C CYS A 516 -24.13 -19.11 -15.05
N GLY A 517 -23.46 -20.12 -15.61
CA GLY A 517 -23.46 -21.49 -15.14
C GLY A 517 -22.12 -22.17 -15.38
N GLU A 518 -21.99 -23.43 -14.97
CA GLU A 518 -20.75 -24.19 -15.18
C GLU A 518 -20.40 -24.32 -16.68
N ALA A 519 -21.42 -24.46 -17.53
CA ALA A 519 -21.25 -24.56 -18.97
C ALA A 519 -20.72 -23.27 -19.59
N SER A 520 -21.23 -22.09 -19.19
CA SER A 520 -20.77 -20.81 -19.73
C SER A 520 -19.33 -20.52 -19.31
N MET A 521 -18.93 -20.84 -18.08
CA MET A 521 -17.53 -20.67 -17.64
C MET A 521 -16.55 -21.55 -18.43
N LYS A 522 -16.95 -22.79 -18.75
CA LYS A 522 -16.16 -23.66 -19.63
C LYS A 522 -16.07 -23.09 -21.05
N GLN A 523 -17.14 -22.46 -21.55
CA GLN A 523 -17.10 -21.77 -22.85
C GLN A 523 -16.19 -20.54 -22.82
N VAL A 524 -16.21 -19.73 -21.76
CA VAL A 524 -15.27 -18.61 -21.58
C VAL A 524 -13.83 -19.13 -21.60
N ALA A 525 -13.53 -20.18 -20.83
CA ALA A 525 -12.19 -20.76 -20.81
C ALA A 525 -11.76 -21.27 -22.20
N HIS A 526 -12.66 -21.91 -22.95
CA HIS A 526 -12.41 -22.34 -24.33
C HIS A 526 -12.16 -21.13 -25.25
N GLY A 527 -13.01 -20.11 -25.19
CA GLY A 527 -12.85 -18.90 -26.01
C GLY A 527 -11.53 -18.17 -25.75
N LEU A 528 -11.14 -18.05 -24.48
CA LEU A 528 -9.83 -17.51 -24.11
C LEU A 528 -8.68 -18.40 -24.59
N ALA A 529 -8.83 -19.72 -24.58
CA ALA A 529 -7.81 -20.63 -25.11
C ALA A 529 -7.64 -20.47 -26.62
N GLY A 530 -8.73 -20.31 -27.37
CA GLY A 530 -8.69 -20.04 -28.81
C GLY A 530 -8.04 -18.71 -29.20
N LEU A 531 -7.83 -17.81 -28.24
CA LEU A 531 -7.15 -16.52 -28.39
C LEU A 531 -5.75 -16.49 -27.75
N ASP A 532 -5.24 -17.63 -27.27
CA ASP A 532 -4.00 -17.73 -26.48
C ASP A 532 -3.99 -16.82 -25.23
N LEU A 533 -5.17 -16.55 -24.66
CA LEU A 533 -5.35 -15.70 -23.49
C LEU A 533 -5.63 -16.49 -22.22
N LEU A 534 -6.03 -17.76 -22.31
CA LEU A 534 -6.38 -18.53 -21.12
C LEU A 534 -5.23 -18.56 -20.12
N GLN A 535 -3.98 -18.74 -20.55
CA GLN A 535 -2.82 -18.72 -19.63
C GLN A 535 -2.46 -17.32 -19.11
N ALA A 536 -2.77 -16.26 -19.88
CA ALA A 536 -2.59 -14.89 -19.46
C ALA A 536 -3.60 -14.47 -18.37
N VAL A 537 -4.73 -15.15 -18.25
CA VAL A 537 -5.66 -14.96 -17.12
C VAL A 537 -5.22 -15.80 -15.93
N HIS A 538 -4.83 -15.14 -14.84
CA HIS A 538 -4.24 -15.82 -13.67
C HIS A 538 -5.24 -16.10 -12.56
N VAL A 539 -6.36 -15.39 -12.51
CA VAL A 539 -7.35 -15.51 -11.43
C VAL A 539 -8.75 -15.18 -11.93
N TRP A 540 -9.73 -15.91 -11.40
CA TRP A 540 -11.14 -15.75 -11.74
C TRP A 540 -11.91 -15.34 -10.49
N GLN A 541 -12.67 -14.24 -10.55
CA GLN A 541 -13.53 -13.82 -9.46
C GLN A 541 -14.85 -14.60 -9.50
N LEU A 542 -15.30 -15.07 -8.33
CA LEU A 542 -16.65 -15.60 -8.12
C LEU A 542 -17.37 -14.71 -7.11
N ASP A 543 -18.26 -13.89 -7.62
CA ASP A 543 -19.08 -12.93 -6.89
C ASP A 543 -20.14 -13.62 -5.98
N ASP A 544 -20.88 -12.88 -5.16
CA ASP A 544 -21.75 -13.43 -4.11
C ASP A 544 -22.90 -14.31 -4.60
N TRP A 545 -23.48 -14.00 -5.74
CA TRP A 545 -24.62 -14.68 -6.31
C TRP A 545 -24.33 -16.14 -6.69
N TRP A 546 -23.05 -16.55 -6.71
CA TRP A 546 -22.61 -17.94 -6.87
C TRP A 546 -22.96 -18.84 -5.68
N TYR A 547 -23.12 -18.25 -4.50
CA TYR A 547 -23.34 -18.96 -3.26
C TYR A 547 -24.83 -18.99 -2.90
N PRO A 548 -25.32 -20.04 -2.21
CA PRO A 548 -26.69 -20.07 -1.72
C PRO A 548 -26.93 -18.92 -0.74
N GLY A 549 -28.08 -18.25 -0.87
CA GLY A 549 -28.38 -17.03 -0.13
C GLY A 549 -29.84 -16.65 -0.17
N HIS A 550 -30.19 -15.56 0.53
CA HIS A 550 -31.50 -14.95 0.38
C HIS A 550 -31.42 -13.82 -0.65
N PRO A 551 -32.19 -13.87 -1.74
CA PRO A 551 -32.29 -12.74 -2.66
C PRO A 551 -33.12 -11.66 -1.97
N ALA A 552 -32.47 -10.63 -1.45
CA ALA A 552 -33.15 -9.37 -1.19
C ALA A 552 -33.16 -8.54 -2.48
N VAL A 553 -34.00 -7.52 -2.56
CA VAL A 553 -34.18 -6.67 -3.77
C VAL A 553 -32.92 -5.87 -4.13
N TYR A 554 -31.90 -5.78 -3.25
CA TYR A 554 -30.72 -4.93 -3.47
C TYR A 554 -29.35 -5.57 -3.18
N VAL A 555 -29.22 -6.53 -2.24
CA VAL A 555 -27.93 -7.17 -1.92
C VAL A 555 -28.12 -8.63 -1.49
N HIS A 556 -27.26 -9.54 -1.95
CA HIS A 556 -27.32 -10.98 -1.65
C HIS A 556 -26.54 -11.32 -0.36
N CYS A 557 -27.16 -12.02 0.58
CA CYS A 557 -26.45 -12.55 1.76
C CYS A 557 -26.01 -13.99 1.52
N VAL A 558 -24.85 -14.39 2.04
CA VAL A 558 -24.33 -15.76 1.88
C VAL A 558 -24.79 -16.66 3.03
N ARG A 559 -25.45 -17.79 2.75
CA ARG A 559 -25.80 -18.81 3.76
C ARG A 559 -24.66 -19.78 4.03
N GLU A 560 -23.96 -20.18 2.97
CA GLU A 560 -22.85 -21.12 3.03
C GLU A 560 -21.92 -20.86 1.85
N TRP A 561 -20.61 -21.03 2.04
CA TRP A 561 -19.62 -20.68 1.01
C TRP A 561 -19.34 -21.87 0.09
N VAL A 562 -20.38 -22.37 -0.55
CA VAL A 562 -20.37 -23.49 -1.51
C VAL A 562 -21.05 -23.08 -2.81
N LEU A 563 -20.76 -23.77 -3.92
CA LEU A 563 -21.54 -23.60 -5.15
C LEU A 563 -22.94 -24.20 -4.92
N GLY A 564 -23.99 -23.40 -5.05
CA GLY A 564 -25.34 -23.82 -4.67
C GLY A 564 -26.48 -23.35 -5.58
N GLN A 565 -26.18 -22.67 -6.69
CA GLN A 565 -27.20 -22.20 -7.64
C GLN A 565 -27.53 -23.24 -8.73
N ALA A 566 -28.71 -23.11 -9.33
CA ALA A 566 -29.09 -23.88 -10.51
C ALA A 566 -28.07 -23.64 -11.65
N GLY A 567 -27.56 -24.72 -12.26
CA GLY A 567 -26.55 -24.64 -13.34
C GLY A 567 -25.11 -24.92 -12.90
N PHE A 568 -24.85 -25.12 -11.60
CA PHE A 568 -23.57 -25.61 -11.08
C PHE A 568 -23.73 -27.01 -10.49
N HIS A 569 -23.01 -27.99 -11.04
CA HIS A 569 -23.09 -29.38 -10.61
C HIS A 569 -21.79 -29.87 -9.96
N SER A 570 -20.68 -29.19 -10.21
CA SER A 570 -19.38 -29.45 -9.59
C SER A 570 -19.25 -28.79 -8.21
N SER A 571 -18.41 -29.37 -7.35
CA SER A 571 -17.91 -28.64 -6.17
C SER A 571 -17.01 -27.48 -6.59
N LEU A 572 -16.81 -26.50 -5.71
CA LEU A 572 -15.91 -25.36 -5.97
C LEU A 572 -14.50 -25.83 -6.39
N GLY A 573 -13.95 -26.82 -5.69
CA GLY A 573 -12.64 -27.39 -5.99
C GLY A 573 -12.60 -28.24 -7.26
N ASP A 574 -13.71 -28.85 -7.68
CA ASP A 574 -13.74 -29.63 -8.93
C ASP A 574 -13.90 -28.73 -10.15
N LEU A 575 -14.70 -27.68 -10.05
CA LEU A 575 -14.79 -26.64 -11.09
C LEU A 575 -13.42 -25.95 -11.28
N GLN A 576 -12.74 -25.65 -10.18
CA GLN A 576 -11.39 -25.07 -10.18
C GLN A 576 -10.42 -25.93 -10.99
N LYS A 577 -10.39 -27.24 -10.73
CA LYS A 577 -9.54 -28.19 -11.44
C LYS A 577 -9.94 -28.30 -12.92
N ALA A 578 -11.23 -28.27 -13.21
CA ALA A 578 -11.73 -28.35 -14.59
C ALA A 578 -11.34 -27.14 -15.44
N LEU A 579 -11.37 -25.93 -14.86
CA LEU A 579 -10.94 -24.71 -15.55
C LEU A 579 -9.42 -24.50 -15.50
N GLY A 580 -8.73 -25.11 -14.52
CA GLY A 580 -7.30 -24.93 -14.30
C GLY A 580 -6.93 -23.54 -13.81
N LYS A 581 -7.87 -22.82 -13.17
CA LYS A 581 -7.72 -21.43 -12.74
C LYS A 581 -8.02 -21.27 -11.27
N PRO A 582 -7.23 -20.48 -10.53
CA PRO A 582 -7.51 -20.21 -9.12
C PRO A 582 -8.56 -19.12 -8.96
N TRP A 583 -9.09 -19.02 -7.74
CA TRP A 583 -10.17 -18.10 -7.43
C TRP A 583 -9.72 -16.84 -6.71
N LEU A 584 -10.35 -15.72 -7.08
CA LEU A 584 -10.67 -14.62 -6.19
C LEU A 584 -12.06 -14.92 -5.63
N LEU A 585 -12.13 -15.35 -4.37
CA LEU A 585 -13.42 -15.62 -3.75
C LEU A 585 -13.92 -14.39 -3.00
N TYR A 586 -15.22 -14.16 -3.11
CA TYR A 586 -15.90 -12.97 -2.63
C TYR A 586 -16.82 -13.29 -1.43
N VAL A 587 -16.93 -12.37 -0.48
CA VAL A 587 -17.98 -12.38 0.55
C VAL A 587 -18.47 -10.94 0.85
N PRO A 588 -19.79 -10.67 0.79
CA PRO A 588 -20.35 -9.39 1.22
C PRO A 588 -20.62 -9.40 2.74
N PHE A 589 -21.49 -10.31 3.17
CA PHE A 589 -21.88 -10.64 4.54
C PHE A 589 -22.67 -11.95 4.54
N PHE A 590 -22.99 -12.48 5.72
CA PHE A 590 -23.73 -13.73 5.86
C PHE A 590 -25.21 -13.49 6.14
N CYS A 591 -26.08 -14.43 5.75
CA CYS A 591 -27.48 -14.39 6.18
C CYS A 591 -27.59 -14.61 7.70
N ARG A 592 -28.69 -14.17 8.33
CA ARG A 592 -28.93 -14.42 9.76
C ARG A 592 -29.00 -15.92 10.06
N GLU A 593 -29.77 -16.67 9.28
CA GLU A 593 -29.70 -18.12 9.27
C GLU A 593 -28.61 -18.58 8.27
N ASN A 594 -27.40 -18.79 8.78
CA ASN A 594 -26.28 -19.33 8.00
C ASN A 594 -25.72 -20.60 8.65
N ALA A 595 -25.02 -21.41 7.84
CA ALA A 595 -24.51 -22.72 8.23
C ALA A 595 -23.46 -22.68 9.36
N TYR A 596 -22.96 -21.49 9.72
CA TYR A 596 -21.89 -21.32 10.70
C TYR A 596 -22.40 -20.87 12.08
N THR A 597 -23.68 -20.54 12.21
CA THR A 597 -24.28 -20.07 13.47
C THR A 597 -24.30 -21.13 14.59
N GLU A 598 -24.19 -22.41 14.24
CA GLU A 598 -24.06 -23.50 15.22
C GLU A 598 -22.67 -23.56 15.90
N HIS A 599 -21.67 -22.90 15.30
CA HIS A 599 -20.27 -23.00 15.73
C HIS A 599 -19.65 -21.67 16.13
N PHE A 600 -20.20 -20.56 15.64
CA PHE A 600 -19.68 -19.21 15.89
C PHE A 600 -20.81 -18.24 16.22
N ARG A 601 -20.52 -17.28 17.09
CA ARG A 601 -21.42 -16.16 17.36
C ARG A 601 -21.39 -15.16 16.21
N PHE A 602 -22.55 -14.60 15.91
CA PHE A 602 -22.73 -13.55 14.91
C PHE A 602 -23.38 -12.29 15.52
N ILE A 603 -23.12 -11.14 14.92
CA ILE A 603 -23.77 -9.86 15.21
C ILE A 603 -24.63 -9.46 14.01
N ASN A 604 -25.80 -8.90 14.28
CA ASN A 604 -26.78 -8.61 13.24
C ASN A 604 -26.65 -7.18 12.72
N GLY A 605 -26.91 -7.03 11.42
CA GLY A 605 -27.09 -5.75 10.74
C GLY A 605 -28.39 -5.72 9.92
N SER A 606 -28.75 -4.52 9.48
CA SER A 606 -29.90 -4.30 8.59
C SER A 606 -29.71 -3.05 7.75
N HIS A 607 -29.92 -3.17 6.44
CA HIS A 607 -29.91 -2.04 5.51
C HIS A 607 -31.11 -2.15 4.55
N GLY A 608 -32.00 -1.15 4.57
CA GLY A 608 -33.28 -1.24 3.86
C GLY A 608 -34.09 -2.44 4.37
N SER A 609 -34.52 -3.32 3.45
CA SER A 609 -35.19 -4.59 3.76
C SER A 609 -34.23 -5.77 3.95
N THR A 610 -32.93 -5.59 3.72
CA THR A 610 -31.94 -6.66 3.82
C THR A 610 -31.50 -6.84 5.27
N GLU A 611 -31.74 -8.02 5.83
CA GLU A 611 -31.23 -8.44 7.13
C GLU A 611 -30.03 -9.38 6.96
N PHE A 612 -28.96 -9.13 7.70
CA PHE A 612 -27.71 -9.88 7.57
C PHE A 612 -26.96 -10.00 8.89
N ALA A 613 -25.85 -10.73 8.88
CA ALA A 613 -25.03 -11.03 10.03
C ALA A 613 -23.54 -11.09 9.67
N LEU A 614 -22.70 -10.72 10.65
CA LEU A 614 -21.23 -10.80 10.60
C LEU A 614 -20.70 -11.62 11.76
N PRO A 615 -19.57 -12.33 11.61
CA PRO A 615 -18.97 -13.06 12.72
C PRO A 615 -18.61 -12.09 13.85
N HIS A 616 -18.93 -12.46 15.09
CA HIS A 616 -18.67 -11.62 16.26
C HIS A 616 -17.17 -11.30 16.37
N PRO A 617 -16.75 -10.06 16.68
CA PRO A 617 -15.33 -9.66 16.68
C PRO A 617 -14.41 -10.53 17.53
N ASP A 618 -14.92 -11.10 18.63
CA ASP A 618 -14.16 -12.03 19.49
C ASP A 618 -13.88 -13.40 18.85
N GLU A 619 -14.70 -13.82 17.89
CA GLU A 619 -14.60 -15.13 17.23
C GLU A 619 -14.21 -15.02 15.75
N ALA A 620 -14.18 -13.80 15.20
CA ALA A 620 -13.84 -13.51 13.81
C ALA A 620 -12.53 -14.18 13.37
N LEU A 621 -11.50 -14.24 14.22
CA LEU A 621 -10.23 -14.86 13.83
C LEU A 621 -10.37 -16.38 13.63
N ALA A 622 -11.12 -17.06 14.51
CA ALA A 622 -11.37 -18.49 14.37
C ALA A 622 -12.27 -18.77 13.17
N PHE A 623 -13.29 -17.93 12.97
CA PHE A 623 -14.19 -17.98 11.82
C PHE A 623 -13.43 -17.83 10.48
N TYR A 624 -12.68 -16.74 10.30
CA TYR A 624 -11.94 -16.50 9.04
C TYR A 624 -10.80 -17.50 8.82
N ARG A 625 -10.23 -18.09 9.89
CA ARG A 625 -9.30 -19.22 9.75
C ARG A 625 -9.99 -20.43 9.11
N MET A 626 -11.16 -20.80 9.61
CA MET A 626 -11.95 -21.90 9.05
C MET A 626 -12.34 -21.59 7.59
N LEU A 627 -12.89 -20.40 7.36
CA LEU A 627 -13.33 -19.96 6.03
C LEU A 627 -12.18 -20.01 5.02
N PHE A 628 -11.03 -19.42 5.35
CA PHE A 628 -9.89 -19.41 4.43
C PHE A 628 -9.19 -20.77 4.29
N ASP A 629 -9.23 -21.65 5.30
CA ASP A 629 -8.78 -23.04 5.12
C ASP A 629 -9.64 -23.76 4.08
N PHE A 630 -10.95 -23.58 4.13
CA PHE A 630 -11.87 -24.09 3.12
C PHE A 630 -11.58 -23.46 1.74
N GLY A 631 -11.49 -22.13 1.65
CA GLY A 631 -11.22 -21.44 0.39
C GLY A 631 -9.91 -21.91 -0.25
N ARG A 632 -8.83 -22.02 0.53
CA ARG A 632 -7.52 -22.53 0.07
C ARG A 632 -7.59 -23.98 -0.40
N ALA A 633 -8.32 -24.83 0.31
CA ALA A 633 -8.52 -26.22 -0.09
C ALA A 633 -9.28 -26.35 -1.42
N ASN A 634 -10.08 -25.33 -1.77
CA ASN A 634 -10.85 -25.25 -3.02
C ASN A 634 -10.24 -24.30 -4.06
N GLY A 635 -8.96 -23.92 -3.90
CA GLY A 635 -8.17 -23.19 -4.90
C GLY A 635 -8.27 -21.67 -4.88
N MET A 636 -8.74 -21.08 -3.78
CA MET A 636 -8.62 -19.64 -3.54
C MET A 636 -7.16 -19.18 -3.52
N LYS A 637 -6.87 -18.11 -4.26
CA LYS A 637 -5.58 -17.42 -4.25
C LYS A 637 -5.68 -15.99 -3.78
N SER A 638 -6.82 -15.34 -3.93
CA SER A 638 -7.10 -13.99 -3.43
C SER A 638 -8.51 -13.95 -2.85
N PHE A 639 -8.80 -12.94 -2.02
CA PHE A 639 -10.08 -12.78 -1.34
C PHE A 639 -10.59 -11.35 -1.46
N GLU A 640 -11.87 -11.19 -1.76
CA GLU A 640 -12.56 -9.90 -1.79
C GLU A 640 -13.61 -9.85 -0.68
N HIS A 641 -13.58 -8.78 0.11
CA HIS A 641 -14.66 -8.46 1.04
C HIS A 641 -15.37 -7.19 0.59
N ASP A 642 -16.67 -7.31 0.35
CA ASP A 642 -17.49 -6.20 -0.13
C ASP A 642 -18.45 -5.69 0.95
N PHE A 643 -19.20 -4.65 0.60
CA PHE A 643 -20.17 -3.93 1.41
C PHE A 643 -19.59 -3.47 2.75
N LEU A 644 -18.31 -3.10 2.79
CA LEU A 644 -17.63 -2.67 4.02
C LEU A 644 -18.30 -1.44 4.66
N ASN A 645 -18.86 -0.55 3.84
CA ASN A 645 -19.72 0.54 4.31
C ASN A 645 -20.93 0.02 5.12
N PHE A 646 -21.70 -0.94 4.62
CA PHE A 646 -22.86 -1.51 5.30
C PHE A 646 -22.45 -2.38 6.49
N ASN A 647 -21.41 -3.20 6.31
CA ASN A 647 -20.85 -4.03 7.37
C ASN A 647 -20.48 -3.22 8.61
N PHE A 648 -20.09 -1.96 8.43
CA PHE A 648 -19.84 -1.06 9.54
C PHE A 648 -21.07 -0.21 9.92
N LEU A 649 -21.63 0.57 9.00
CA LEU A 649 -22.67 1.57 9.32
C LEU A 649 -23.98 0.93 9.77
N ALA A 650 -24.36 -0.20 9.15
CA ALA A 650 -25.61 -0.91 9.42
C ALA A 650 -25.50 -1.96 10.53
N VAL A 651 -24.35 -2.06 11.22
CA VAL A 651 -24.13 -3.01 12.33
C VAL A 651 -23.84 -2.24 13.62
N PRO A 652 -24.85 -1.94 14.45
CA PRO A 652 -24.70 -1.10 15.65
C PRO A 652 -23.57 -1.55 16.58
N HIS A 653 -23.40 -2.86 16.77
CA HIS A 653 -22.35 -3.41 17.63
C HIS A 653 -20.94 -2.95 17.22
N LEU A 654 -20.65 -2.86 15.91
CA LEU A 654 -19.33 -2.45 15.42
C LEU A 654 -19.04 -0.96 15.61
N ARG A 655 -20.08 -0.12 15.62
CA ARG A 655 -19.96 1.33 15.86
C ARG A 655 -19.93 1.68 17.35
N GLN A 656 -20.79 1.04 18.13
CA GLN A 656 -21.03 1.37 19.55
C GLN A 656 -20.01 0.72 20.50
N THR A 657 -19.41 -0.40 20.10
CA THR A 657 -18.36 -1.07 20.88
C THR A 657 -16.99 -0.58 20.41
N PHE A 658 -16.29 0.15 21.27
CA PHE A 658 -14.96 0.69 20.94
C PHE A 658 -14.00 -0.42 20.46
N GLY A 659 -13.40 -0.22 19.28
CA GLY A 659 -12.43 -1.16 18.72
C GLY A 659 -13.01 -2.45 18.13
N ALA A 660 -14.32 -2.70 18.20
CA ALA A 660 -14.93 -3.91 17.65
C ALA A 660 -14.73 -4.05 16.13
N SER A 661 -14.96 -2.98 15.37
CA SER A 661 -14.75 -2.99 13.92
C SER A 661 -13.28 -3.20 13.54
N ARG A 662 -12.35 -2.53 14.24
CA ARG A 662 -10.90 -2.72 14.07
C ARG A 662 -10.51 -4.17 14.34
N LYS A 663 -10.99 -4.77 15.42
CA LYS A 663 -10.73 -6.16 15.79
C LYS A 663 -11.24 -7.14 14.74
N TRP A 664 -12.43 -6.90 14.19
CA TRP A 664 -13.02 -7.71 13.14
C TRP A 664 -12.18 -7.67 11.84
N LEU A 665 -11.75 -6.49 11.39
CA LEU A 665 -10.86 -6.33 10.23
C LEU A 665 -9.47 -6.98 10.46
N GLN A 666 -8.85 -6.75 11.63
CA GLN A 666 -7.56 -7.35 11.97
C GLN A 666 -7.62 -8.88 12.06
N ALA A 667 -8.74 -9.43 12.52
CA ALA A 667 -8.94 -10.87 12.59
C ALA A 667 -9.02 -11.51 11.19
N MET A 668 -9.70 -10.85 10.25
CA MET A 668 -9.77 -11.25 8.85
C MET A 668 -8.38 -11.17 8.20
N ASP A 669 -7.70 -10.04 8.35
CA ASP A 669 -6.34 -9.82 7.82
C ASP A 669 -5.33 -10.84 8.34
N ALA A 670 -5.31 -11.09 9.66
CA ALA A 670 -4.41 -12.06 10.26
C ALA A 670 -4.66 -13.49 9.75
N ALA A 671 -5.93 -13.85 9.48
CA ALA A 671 -6.26 -15.14 8.89
C ALA A 671 -5.76 -15.24 7.43
N ALA A 672 -5.88 -14.16 6.66
CA ALA A 672 -5.46 -14.05 5.26
C ALA A 672 -3.93 -14.07 5.12
N ALA A 673 -3.24 -13.20 5.86
CA ALA A 673 -1.80 -13.06 5.86
C ALA A 673 -1.09 -14.37 6.23
N TYR A 674 -1.59 -15.08 7.25
CA TYR A 674 -1.06 -16.40 7.64
C TYR A 674 -1.14 -17.44 6.51
N ARG A 675 -2.09 -17.28 5.58
CA ARG A 675 -2.34 -18.19 4.45
C ARG A 675 -1.77 -17.67 3.13
N MET A 676 -1.08 -16.53 3.14
CA MET A 676 -0.60 -15.85 1.94
C MET A 676 -1.74 -15.61 0.94
N VAL A 677 -2.88 -15.14 1.44
CA VAL A 677 -4.05 -14.74 0.66
C VAL A 677 -4.08 -13.21 0.70
N PRO A 678 -3.80 -12.51 -0.41
CA PRO A 678 -4.03 -11.08 -0.50
C PRO A 678 -5.52 -10.76 -0.47
N MET A 679 -5.85 -9.55 -0.04
CA MET A 679 -7.22 -9.09 0.15
C MET A 679 -7.51 -7.81 -0.64
N GLN A 680 -8.66 -7.80 -1.28
CA GLN A 680 -9.31 -6.64 -1.88
C GLN A 680 -10.45 -6.15 -0.96
N MET A 681 -10.51 -4.84 -0.75
CA MET A 681 -11.61 -4.19 -0.03
C MET A 681 -12.58 -3.53 -1.01
N CYS A 682 -13.87 -3.82 -0.90
CA CYS A 682 -14.89 -3.26 -1.78
C CYS A 682 -15.98 -2.53 -0.98
N MET A 683 -16.59 -1.52 -1.61
CA MET A 683 -17.49 -0.55 -0.97
C MET A 683 -16.88 0.06 0.31
N ALA A 684 -15.55 0.22 0.29
CA ALA A 684 -14.76 0.63 1.44
C ALA A 684 -14.99 2.12 1.74
N MET A 685 -15.09 2.45 3.02
CA MET A 685 -15.09 3.85 3.46
C MET A 685 -13.66 4.36 3.66
N PRO A 686 -13.44 5.69 3.73
CA PRO A 686 -12.13 6.23 4.05
C PRO A 686 -11.54 5.68 5.36
N SER A 687 -12.40 5.35 6.34
CA SER A 687 -11.98 4.72 7.59
C SER A 687 -11.42 3.31 7.40
N ASP A 688 -11.92 2.53 6.43
CA ASP A 688 -11.37 1.21 6.08
C ASP A 688 -9.99 1.33 5.43
N LEU A 689 -9.85 2.30 4.52
CA LEU A 689 -8.57 2.63 3.88
C LEU A 689 -7.53 3.04 4.92
N LEU A 690 -7.89 3.86 5.91
CA LEU A 690 -6.99 4.24 6.99
C LEU A 690 -6.63 3.04 7.89
N VAL A 691 -7.58 2.16 8.23
CA VAL A 691 -7.29 0.91 8.97
C VAL A 691 -6.29 0.03 8.22
N SER A 692 -6.27 0.08 6.88
CA SER A 692 -5.31 -0.69 6.08
C SER A 692 -3.84 -0.43 6.45
N LEU A 693 -3.51 0.70 7.09
CA LEU A 693 -2.15 0.98 7.60
C LEU A 693 -1.65 -0.10 8.57
N GLU A 694 -2.58 -0.81 9.22
CA GLU A 694 -2.33 -1.88 10.18
C GLU A 694 -2.42 -3.29 9.58
N LEU A 695 -2.90 -3.42 8.34
CA LEU A 695 -3.23 -4.70 7.71
C LEU A 695 -2.11 -5.17 6.79
N LEU A 696 -1.80 -6.46 6.76
CA LEU A 696 -0.70 -7.04 5.98
C LEU A 696 -1.15 -7.65 4.65
N ALA A 697 -2.36 -8.21 4.62
CA ALA A 697 -2.91 -8.91 3.48
C ALA A 697 -3.65 -7.99 2.50
N THR A 698 -4.16 -6.84 2.96
CA THR A 698 -4.83 -5.88 2.08
C THR A 698 -3.85 -5.23 1.11
N THR A 699 -4.05 -5.46 -0.18
CA THR A 699 -3.20 -4.96 -1.27
C THR A 699 -3.89 -3.87 -2.09
N ASN A 700 -5.21 -3.98 -2.26
CA ASN A 700 -5.98 -3.13 -3.15
C ASN A 700 -7.40 -2.88 -2.60
N TYR A 701 -8.10 -1.90 -3.19
CA TYR A 701 -9.52 -1.66 -2.91
C TYR A 701 -10.24 -1.16 -4.16
N ARG A 702 -11.56 -1.37 -4.26
CA ARG A 702 -12.39 -0.85 -5.36
C ARG A 702 -12.63 0.65 -5.18
N ALA A 703 -12.18 1.43 -6.15
CA ALA A 703 -12.28 2.90 -6.16
C ALA A 703 -13.39 3.41 -7.10
N SER A 704 -13.80 2.59 -8.06
CA SER A 704 -14.90 2.86 -8.97
C SER A 704 -16.23 2.34 -8.44
N ASP A 705 -17.32 2.81 -9.04
CA ASP A 705 -18.61 2.12 -8.98
C ASP A 705 -18.61 0.92 -9.96
N ASP A 706 -19.66 0.11 -9.92
CA ASP A 706 -19.85 -1.04 -10.80
C ASP A 706 -19.81 -0.63 -12.28
N TYR A 707 -19.39 -1.54 -13.17
CA TYR A 707 -19.30 -1.26 -14.61
C TYR A 707 -20.62 -0.78 -15.23
N ALA A 708 -21.76 -1.20 -14.69
CA ALA A 708 -23.09 -0.77 -15.10
C ALA A 708 -23.39 0.73 -14.78
N SER A 709 -22.55 1.40 -13.99
CA SER A 709 -22.70 2.81 -13.59
C SER A 709 -22.16 3.80 -14.63
N GLN A 710 -22.79 4.98 -14.69
CA GLN A 710 -22.36 6.15 -15.47
C GLN A 710 -20.95 6.65 -15.13
N ALA A 711 -20.55 6.60 -13.86
CA ALA A 711 -19.31 7.18 -13.37
C ALA A 711 -18.25 6.13 -13.03
N ASN A 712 -18.40 4.89 -13.53
CA ASN A 712 -17.52 3.77 -13.18
C ASN A 712 -16.04 4.00 -13.55
N PHE A 713 -15.77 4.92 -14.47
CA PHE A 713 -14.41 5.26 -14.86
C PHE A 713 -13.77 6.27 -13.92
N ASP A 714 -14.52 7.13 -13.22
CA ASP A 714 -13.97 8.22 -12.42
C ASP A 714 -13.42 7.74 -11.07
N ILE A 715 -12.10 7.51 -11.05
CA ILE A 715 -11.34 7.08 -9.86
C ILE A 715 -10.21 8.05 -9.50
N GLY A 716 -10.03 9.14 -10.24
CA GLY A 716 -8.84 9.99 -10.18
C GLY A 716 -8.63 10.62 -8.80
N GLY A 717 -9.70 11.08 -8.16
CA GLY A 717 -9.64 11.64 -6.81
C GLY A 717 -9.46 10.57 -5.72
N SER A 718 -10.21 9.47 -5.81
CA SER A 718 -10.10 8.35 -4.85
C SER A 718 -8.72 7.66 -4.90
N SER A 719 -8.09 7.63 -6.07
CA SER A 719 -6.75 7.06 -6.28
C SER A 719 -5.66 7.82 -5.51
N LEU A 720 -5.86 9.10 -5.19
CA LEU A 720 -4.89 9.89 -4.45
C LEU A 720 -4.76 9.42 -3.00
N LEU A 721 -5.89 9.21 -2.30
CA LEU A 721 -5.88 8.65 -0.94
C LEU A 721 -5.29 7.23 -0.92
N ALA A 722 -5.65 6.41 -1.91
CA ALA A 722 -5.12 5.06 -2.06
C ALA A 722 -3.59 5.03 -2.14
N PHE A 723 -3.03 5.88 -3.01
CA PHE A 723 -1.59 6.00 -3.20
C PHE A 723 -0.89 6.47 -1.92
N ALA A 724 -1.45 7.48 -1.23
CA ALA A 724 -0.94 7.96 0.05
C ALA A 724 -0.83 6.83 1.10
N LEU A 725 -1.76 5.88 1.07
CA LEU A 725 -1.83 4.75 2.02
C LEU A 725 -1.14 3.47 1.51
N ASN A 726 -0.45 3.53 0.37
CA ASN A 726 0.19 2.38 -0.29
C ASN A 726 -0.79 1.23 -0.58
N LEU A 727 -1.95 1.58 -1.14
CA LEU A 727 -2.94 0.67 -1.72
C LEU A 727 -3.00 0.86 -3.24
N ARG A 728 -3.42 -0.19 -3.94
CA ARG A 728 -3.75 -0.10 -5.37
C ARG A 728 -5.24 0.19 -5.54
N PRO A 729 -5.65 1.33 -6.12
CA PRO A 729 -7.05 1.55 -6.45
C PRO A 729 -7.45 0.66 -7.63
N SER A 730 -8.57 -0.04 -7.53
CA SER A 730 -9.16 -0.84 -8.61
C SER A 730 -10.21 -0.03 -9.35
N LYS A 731 -10.14 -0.11 -10.68
CA LYS A 731 -11.32 0.09 -11.54
C LYS A 731 -12.06 -1.24 -11.63
N ASP A 732 -13.38 -1.19 -11.68
CA ASP A 732 -14.23 -2.39 -11.70
C ASP A 732 -14.08 -3.17 -13.02
N SER A 733 -14.70 -4.34 -13.12
CA SER A 733 -14.71 -5.16 -14.33
C SER A 733 -15.09 -4.37 -15.60
N PHE A 734 -14.70 -4.84 -16.79
CA PHE A 734 -15.10 -4.20 -18.05
C PHE A 734 -15.19 -5.19 -19.20
N TRP A 735 -15.91 -4.77 -20.25
CA TRP A 735 -15.89 -5.47 -21.53
C TRP A 735 -14.78 -4.92 -22.42
N SER A 736 -13.91 -5.79 -22.92
CA SER A 736 -12.86 -5.46 -23.89
C SER A 736 -13.42 -5.26 -25.31
N GLN A 737 -14.63 -5.77 -25.55
CA GLN A 737 -15.41 -5.53 -26.76
C GLN A 737 -16.90 -5.69 -26.45
N ARG A 738 -17.73 -4.90 -27.13
CA ARG A 738 -19.18 -5.03 -27.03
C ARG A 738 -19.64 -6.34 -27.70
N PRO A 739 -20.51 -7.13 -27.05
CA PRO A 739 -21.05 -8.33 -27.67
C PRO A 739 -21.82 -8.02 -28.96
N ALA A 740 -21.63 -8.81 -30.02
CA ALA A 740 -22.34 -8.61 -31.30
C ALA A 740 -23.87 -8.63 -31.13
N SER A 741 -24.37 -9.45 -30.19
CA SER A 741 -25.80 -9.57 -29.86
C SER A 741 -26.39 -8.38 -29.10
N SER A 742 -25.58 -7.41 -28.65
CA SER A 742 -26.10 -6.23 -27.93
C SER A 742 -26.95 -5.32 -28.84
N GLN A 743 -26.90 -5.50 -30.17
CA GLN A 743 -27.79 -4.82 -31.11
C GLN A 743 -29.12 -5.55 -31.35
N GLU A 744 -29.26 -6.82 -30.95
CA GLU A 744 -30.36 -7.69 -31.38
C GLU A 744 -31.35 -8.06 -30.26
N THR A 745 -30.98 -7.92 -28.98
CA THR A 745 -31.71 -8.61 -27.90
C THR A 745 -32.96 -7.91 -27.36
N GLY A 746 -33.23 -6.64 -27.70
CA GLY A 746 -34.39 -5.91 -27.17
C GLY A 746 -34.47 -5.84 -25.64
N ARG A 747 -33.39 -6.20 -24.94
CA ARG A 747 -33.24 -6.11 -23.48
C ARG A 747 -32.83 -4.67 -23.12
N PRO A 748 -33.19 -4.16 -21.93
CA PRO A 748 -33.04 -2.75 -21.58
C PRO A 748 -31.59 -2.36 -21.26
N TRP A 749 -30.63 -2.70 -22.13
CA TRP A 749 -29.26 -2.20 -22.11
C TRP A 749 -28.76 -2.14 -23.55
N GLY A 750 -29.44 -1.31 -24.36
CA GLY A 750 -29.00 -1.00 -25.70
C GLY A 750 -27.66 -0.25 -25.64
N PRO A 751 -26.86 -0.24 -26.72
CA PRO A 751 -25.64 0.55 -26.83
C PRO A 751 -25.79 2.04 -26.45
N GLN A 752 -27.02 2.56 -26.42
CA GLN A 752 -27.38 3.93 -26.06
C GLN A 752 -27.51 4.17 -24.54
N ASP A 753 -27.62 3.12 -23.71
CA ASP A 753 -27.96 3.20 -22.28
C ASP A 753 -26.89 2.62 -21.33
N ASN A 754 -25.75 2.12 -21.84
CA ASN A 754 -24.54 1.92 -21.02
C ASN A 754 -23.54 3.08 -21.28
N PRO A 755 -23.60 4.15 -20.48
CA PRO A 755 -22.72 5.30 -20.60
C PRO A 755 -21.26 5.04 -20.18
N GLY A 756 -20.89 3.87 -19.66
CA GLY A 756 -19.50 3.46 -19.43
C GLY A 756 -18.83 2.79 -20.64
N SER A 757 -19.46 2.79 -21.81
CA SER A 757 -19.26 1.80 -22.87
C SER A 757 -18.02 1.95 -23.76
N ASN A 758 -17.10 2.86 -23.44
CA ASN A 758 -15.82 2.97 -24.13
C ASN A 758 -14.84 1.89 -23.62
N CYS A 759 -14.81 0.73 -24.28
CA CYS A 759 -13.96 -0.41 -23.92
C CYS A 759 -12.46 -0.02 -23.82
N GLU A 760 -11.99 0.84 -24.73
CA GLU A 760 -10.59 1.28 -24.75
C GLU A 760 -10.26 2.15 -23.53
N LEU A 761 -11.14 3.09 -23.17
CA LEU A 761 -10.98 3.94 -21.99
C LEU A 761 -10.96 3.12 -20.70
N ASN A 762 -11.86 2.15 -20.57
CA ASN A 762 -11.92 1.29 -19.38
C ASN A 762 -10.66 0.45 -19.21
N ALA A 763 -10.16 -0.17 -20.29
CA ALA A 763 -8.92 -0.92 -20.27
C ALA A 763 -7.72 -0.03 -19.90
N LEU A 764 -7.69 1.19 -20.45
CA LEU A 764 -6.67 2.19 -20.14
C LEU A 764 -6.72 2.59 -18.66
N ILE A 765 -7.88 2.97 -18.12
CA ILE A 765 -8.02 3.38 -16.73
C ILE A 765 -7.68 2.25 -15.78
N ALA A 766 -8.16 1.03 -16.04
CA ALA A 766 -7.80 -0.14 -15.24
C ALA A 766 -6.27 -0.35 -15.23
N THR A 767 -5.59 -0.17 -16.37
CA THR A 767 -4.12 -0.25 -16.45
C THR A 767 -3.44 0.87 -15.64
N LEU A 768 -3.90 2.12 -15.77
CA LEU A 768 -3.34 3.27 -15.08
C LEU A 768 -3.69 3.33 -13.58
N SER A 769 -4.66 2.53 -13.13
CA SER A 769 -5.08 2.43 -11.72
C SER A 769 -4.03 1.74 -10.83
N THR A 770 -3.07 1.00 -11.40
CA THR A 770 -2.14 0.10 -10.68
C THR A 770 -2.82 -1.05 -9.92
N GLY A 771 -4.15 -1.11 -9.91
CA GLY A 771 -4.94 -2.20 -9.36
C GLY A 771 -5.28 -3.25 -10.43
N PRO A 772 -6.32 -4.05 -10.17
CA PRO A 772 -6.80 -5.07 -11.09
C PRO A 772 -7.13 -4.57 -12.50
N VAL A 773 -6.80 -5.39 -13.49
CA VAL A 773 -7.37 -5.32 -14.85
C VAL A 773 -8.24 -6.56 -15.01
N ALA A 774 -9.55 -6.33 -14.93
CA ALA A 774 -10.58 -7.36 -14.82
C ALA A 774 -11.48 -7.37 -16.05
N LEU A 775 -11.29 -8.35 -16.95
CA LEU A 775 -12.21 -8.51 -18.08
C LEU A 775 -13.47 -9.29 -17.65
N ALA A 776 -14.59 -9.01 -18.32
CA ALA A 776 -15.87 -9.66 -18.05
C ALA A 776 -16.64 -9.97 -19.35
N ASP A 777 -15.89 -10.31 -20.40
CA ASP A 777 -16.41 -10.52 -21.75
C ASP A 777 -17.25 -11.78 -21.89
N LYS A 778 -18.10 -11.78 -22.91
CA LYS A 778 -18.74 -12.99 -23.45
C LYS A 778 -17.70 -13.96 -24.00
N ALA A 779 -17.99 -15.26 -23.90
CA ALA A 779 -17.15 -16.29 -24.51
C ALA A 779 -16.95 -16.03 -26.01
N TYR A 780 -15.72 -16.23 -26.50
CA TYR A 780 -15.30 -16.04 -27.90
C TYR A 780 -15.35 -14.60 -28.43
N GLU A 781 -15.71 -13.60 -27.62
CA GLU A 781 -15.84 -12.20 -28.03
C GLU A 781 -14.85 -11.27 -27.29
N THR A 782 -13.74 -11.81 -26.79
CA THR A 782 -12.66 -11.03 -26.15
C THR A 782 -11.73 -10.37 -27.17
N ASN A 783 -11.47 -9.07 -27.01
CA ASN A 783 -10.54 -8.32 -27.83
C ASN A 783 -9.09 -8.48 -27.35
N ARG A 784 -8.41 -9.49 -27.88
CA ARG A 784 -6.99 -9.77 -27.60
C ARG A 784 -6.08 -8.57 -27.85
N THR A 785 -6.28 -7.85 -28.95
CA THR A 785 -5.44 -6.71 -29.34
C THR A 785 -5.52 -5.59 -28.30
N LEU A 786 -6.70 -5.31 -27.77
CA LEU A 786 -6.89 -4.32 -26.72
C LEU A 786 -6.19 -4.74 -25.42
N LEU A 787 -6.41 -5.99 -24.98
CA LEU A 787 -5.81 -6.49 -23.73
C LEU A 787 -4.28 -6.49 -23.79
N LEU A 788 -3.68 -6.85 -24.92
CA LEU A 788 -2.23 -6.82 -25.10
C LEU A 788 -1.61 -5.42 -25.03
N ARG A 789 -2.39 -4.33 -25.03
CA ARG A 789 -1.89 -2.98 -24.72
C ARG A 789 -1.67 -2.75 -23.22
N CYS A 790 -2.32 -3.54 -22.38
CA CYS A 790 -2.29 -3.47 -20.93
C CYS A 790 -1.21 -4.38 -20.31
N MET A 791 -0.80 -5.42 -21.02
CA MET A 791 -0.04 -6.54 -20.42
C MET A 791 1.01 -7.16 -21.36
N ARG A 792 1.85 -8.01 -20.78
CA ARG A 792 2.72 -8.97 -21.48
C ARG A 792 1.93 -10.21 -21.94
N PRO A 793 2.47 -11.07 -22.83
CA PRO A 793 1.82 -12.30 -23.25
C PRO A 793 1.49 -13.29 -22.13
N ASP A 794 2.27 -13.30 -21.04
CA ASP A 794 2.01 -14.13 -19.85
C ASP A 794 0.96 -13.52 -18.90
N GLY A 795 0.35 -12.40 -19.26
CA GLY A 795 -0.67 -11.73 -18.48
C GLY A 795 -0.16 -10.71 -17.48
N LEU A 796 1.17 -10.55 -17.32
CA LEU A 796 1.73 -9.57 -16.38
C LEU A 796 1.33 -8.15 -16.83
N LEU A 797 0.65 -7.41 -15.96
CA LEU A 797 0.15 -6.07 -16.23
C LEU A 797 1.32 -5.07 -16.29
N LEU A 798 1.38 -4.28 -17.35
CA LEU A 798 2.34 -3.19 -17.54
C LEU A 798 1.71 -1.88 -17.07
N GLN A 799 1.96 -1.55 -15.81
CA GLN A 799 1.31 -0.46 -15.08
C GLN A 799 2.33 0.62 -14.70
N PRO A 800 1.89 1.85 -14.38
CA PRO A 800 2.78 2.85 -13.83
C PRO A 800 3.16 2.55 -12.37
N ASP A 801 4.12 3.28 -11.80
CA ASP A 801 4.53 3.13 -10.40
C ASP A 801 3.61 3.89 -9.42
N LYS A 802 2.95 4.95 -9.91
CA LYS A 802 1.92 5.71 -9.20
C LYS A 802 0.59 5.55 -9.95
N PRO A 803 -0.57 5.30 -9.30
CA PRO A 803 -1.85 5.35 -10.00
C PRO A 803 -2.12 6.73 -10.61
N ALA A 804 -2.85 6.76 -11.74
CA ALA A 804 -3.37 8.00 -12.27
C ALA A 804 -4.26 8.68 -11.22
N THR A 805 -3.96 9.94 -10.91
CA THR A 805 -4.76 10.77 -10.01
C THR A 805 -5.10 12.06 -10.70
N ALA A 806 -6.23 12.68 -10.34
CA ALA A 806 -6.52 14.03 -10.80
C ALA A 806 -5.41 15.00 -10.39
N ILE A 807 -5.03 15.88 -11.32
CA ILE A 807 -3.99 16.89 -11.10
C ILE A 807 -4.51 17.97 -10.16
N ASP A 808 -3.62 18.64 -9.43
CA ASP A 808 -4.01 19.70 -8.48
C ASP A 808 -4.85 20.80 -9.14
N ALA A 809 -4.54 21.14 -10.39
CA ALA A 809 -5.27 22.14 -11.16
C ALA A 809 -6.76 21.78 -11.41
N VAL A 810 -7.17 20.50 -11.31
CA VAL A 810 -8.59 20.07 -11.34
C VAL A 810 -9.31 20.44 -10.04
N TYR A 811 -8.63 20.41 -8.90
CA TYR A 811 -9.24 20.81 -7.63
C TYR A 811 -9.27 22.35 -7.48
N MET A 812 -8.21 23.02 -7.96
CA MET A 812 -8.05 24.48 -7.88
C MET A 812 -9.12 25.24 -8.67
N GLN A 813 -9.79 24.59 -9.62
CA GLN A 813 -10.92 25.15 -10.38
C GLN A 813 -12.04 25.66 -9.47
N SER A 814 -12.24 25.02 -8.31
CA SER A 814 -13.27 25.44 -7.35
C SER A 814 -13.03 26.85 -6.79
N LEU A 815 -11.81 27.37 -6.91
CA LEU A 815 -11.40 28.67 -6.39
C LEU A 815 -11.44 29.79 -7.44
N GLU A 816 -11.45 29.50 -8.74
CA GLU A 816 -11.35 30.53 -9.77
C GLU A 816 -12.72 30.95 -10.33
N ALA A 817 -13.19 32.15 -9.97
CA ALA A 817 -14.47 32.68 -10.44
C ALA A 817 -14.45 33.24 -11.89
N ARG A 818 -13.30 33.27 -12.58
CA ARG A 818 -13.14 34.01 -13.85
C ARG A 818 -12.63 33.20 -15.04
N THR A 819 -12.18 31.98 -14.82
CA THR A 819 -11.73 31.05 -15.85
C THR A 819 -12.27 29.69 -15.47
N VAL A 820 -13.57 29.45 -15.64
CA VAL A 820 -14.14 28.11 -15.47
C VAL A 820 -13.39 27.20 -16.44
N PRO A 821 -12.49 26.34 -15.95
CA PRO A 821 -11.77 25.42 -16.80
C PRO A 821 -12.78 24.49 -17.47
N PRO A 822 -12.41 23.88 -18.61
CA PRO A 822 -13.35 23.07 -19.36
C PRO A 822 -13.89 21.95 -18.44
N PRO A 823 -15.22 21.69 -18.41
CA PRO A 823 -15.71 20.50 -17.72
C PRO A 823 -15.02 19.28 -18.33
N GLY A 824 -14.52 18.34 -17.51
CA GLY A 824 -13.70 17.22 -17.97
C GLY A 824 -12.68 16.81 -16.93
N LEU A 825 -12.01 15.68 -17.15
CA LEU A 825 -11.04 15.11 -16.21
C LEU A 825 -9.63 15.18 -16.80
N VAL A 826 -8.65 15.58 -15.99
CA VAL A 826 -7.23 15.54 -16.34
C VAL A 826 -6.46 14.88 -15.21
N TRP A 827 -5.82 13.75 -15.50
CA TRP A 827 -5.09 12.94 -14.53
C TRP A 827 -3.62 12.79 -14.92
N ALA A 828 -2.75 12.63 -13.93
CA ALA A 828 -1.33 12.40 -14.12
C ALA A 828 -0.83 11.16 -13.36
N THR A 829 0.12 10.48 -13.97
CA THR A 829 0.85 9.33 -13.42
C THR A 829 2.30 9.34 -13.91
N TYR A 830 3.14 8.47 -13.35
CA TYR A 830 4.50 8.27 -13.80
C TYR A 830 4.98 6.83 -13.62
N SER A 831 6.00 6.49 -14.40
CA SER A 831 6.85 5.32 -14.16
C SER A 831 8.28 5.75 -13.89
N GLN A 832 8.94 5.10 -12.95
CA GLN A 832 10.30 5.35 -12.53
C GLN A 832 11.18 4.12 -12.79
N VAL A 833 12.12 4.26 -13.71
CA VAL A 833 13.13 3.23 -14.03
C VAL A 833 14.47 3.63 -13.43
N ARG A 834 15.25 2.67 -12.91
CA ARG A 834 16.53 2.99 -12.26
C ARG A 834 17.60 3.37 -13.29
N GLY A 835 18.13 4.58 -13.16
CA GLY A 835 19.31 5.10 -13.85
C GLY A 835 20.41 5.51 -12.87
N ALA A 836 21.57 5.96 -13.37
CA ALA A 836 22.69 6.39 -12.53
C ALA A 836 22.26 7.54 -11.58
N ALA A 837 22.44 7.31 -10.27
CA ALA A 837 22.25 8.24 -9.14
C ALA A 837 20.82 8.66 -8.71
N LYS A 838 19.85 8.90 -9.60
CA LYS A 838 18.43 9.14 -9.24
C LYS A 838 17.56 8.63 -10.39
N GLY A 839 16.68 7.66 -10.17
CA GLY A 839 15.91 6.99 -11.22
C GLY A 839 15.24 7.96 -12.20
N GLN A 840 15.26 7.63 -13.50
CA GLN A 840 14.62 8.40 -14.56
C GLN A 840 13.09 8.21 -14.50
N ILE A 841 12.34 9.27 -14.79
CA ILE A 841 10.88 9.29 -14.67
C ILE A 841 10.26 9.62 -16.03
N TRP A 842 9.28 8.81 -16.44
CA TRP A 842 8.39 9.08 -17.57
C TRP A 842 7.03 9.45 -17.02
N HIS A 843 6.52 10.61 -17.41
CA HIS A 843 5.20 11.06 -16.99
C HIS A 843 4.16 10.75 -18.05
N TYR A 844 2.93 10.51 -17.59
CA TYR A 844 1.78 10.33 -18.45
C TYR A 844 0.64 11.23 -17.99
N ALA A 845 -0.10 11.78 -18.94
CA ALA A 845 -1.32 12.55 -18.68
C ALA A 845 -2.50 11.96 -19.46
N LEU A 846 -3.62 11.75 -18.79
CA LEU A 846 -4.88 11.29 -19.37
C LEU A 846 -5.90 12.42 -19.30
N SER A 847 -6.49 12.81 -20.43
CA SER A 847 -7.67 13.67 -20.50
C SER A 847 -8.91 12.87 -20.86
N ILE A 848 -10.05 13.22 -20.26
CA ILE A 848 -11.36 12.61 -20.53
C ILE A 848 -12.40 13.73 -20.64
N ASP A 849 -13.19 13.69 -21.70
CA ASP A 849 -14.26 14.62 -22.04
C ASP A 849 -13.90 16.08 -21.95
N LEU A 850 -12.69 16.46 -22.37
CA LEU A 850 -12.23 17.83 -22.34
C LEU A 850 -12.76 18.62 -23.57
N PRO A 851 -13.74 19.55 -23.42
CA PRO A 851 -14.43 20.18 -24.55
C PRO A 851 -13.70 21.41 -25.10
N ARG A 852 -12.71 21.93 -24.38
CA ARG A 852 -11.89 23.09 -24.77
C ARG A 852 -10.43 22.84 -24.37
N PRO A 853 -9.45 23.43 -25.07
CA PRO A 853 -8.05 23.15 -24.81
C PRO A 853 -7.63 23.51 -23.38
N TRP A 854 -6.83 22.65 -22.75
CA TRP A 854 -6.23 22.88 -21.44
C TRP A 854 -4.71 23.00 -21.58
N GLN A 855 -4.13 24.04 -20.99
CA GLN A 855 -2.67 24.23 -20.99
C GLN A 855 -2.06 23.57 -19.75
N LEU A 856 -1.37 22.44 -19.95
CA LEU A 856 -0.63 21.77 -18.87
C LEU A 856 0.56 22.63 -18.41
N GLN A 857 0.92 22.48 -17.14
CA GLN A 857 2.06 23.11 -16.49
C GLN A 857 3.00 22.06 -15.88
N PRO A 858 4.28 22.39 -15.64
CA PRO A 858 5.23 21.48 -14.99
C PRO A 858 4.74 20.92 -13.65
N ASP A 859 4.05 21.75 -12.86
CA ASP A 859 3.52 21.41 -11.53
C ASP A 859 2.15 20.71 -11.56
N ASP A 860 1.61 20.40 -12.73
CA ASP A 860 0.45 19.50 -12.84
C ASP A 860 0.86 18.03 -12.67
N PHE A 861 2.16 17.76 -12.71
CA PHE A 861 2.74 16.44 -12.51
C PHE A 861 3.30 16.30 -11.10
N TYR A 862 3.32 15.07 -10.59
CA TYR A 862 3.92 14.75 -9.31
C TYR A 862 4.83 13.51 -9.42
N PRO A 863 6.15 13.63 -9.20
CA PRO A 863 6.88 14.89 -8.96
C PRO A 863 6.77 15.86 -10.15
N SER A 864 6.95 17.16 -9.92
CA SER A 864 6.93 18.17 -11.00
C SER A 864 7.98 17.85 -12.07
N LEU A 865 7.69 18.20 -13.32
CA LEU A 865 8.68 18.06 -14.40
C LEU A 865 9.91 18.92 -14.12
N ASP A 866 11.09 18.30 -14.11
CA ASP A 866 12.37 19.00 -13.98
C ASP A 866 12.65 19.82 -15.24
N MET A 867 12.36 21.12 -15.17
CA MET A 867 12.57 22.06 -16.29
C MET A 867 14.04 22.41 -16.53
N ALA A 868 14.99 21.92 -15.74
CA ALA A 868 16.41 21.95 -16.10
C ALA A 868 16.75 20.94 -17.21
N ARG A 869 15.86 19.95 -17.44
CA ARG A 869 15.96 18.97 -18.52
C ARG A 869 15.03 19.35 -19.68
N ARG A 870 15.36 18.84 -20.86
CA ARG A 870 14.46 18.88 -22.01
C ARG A 870 13.55 17.66 -21.99
N TRP A 871 12.34 17.82 -22.49
CA TRP A 871 11.35 16.75 -22.55
C TRP A 871 10.77 16.67 -23.96
N VAL A 872 10.36 15.47 -24.38
CA VAL A 872 9.57 15.30 -25.61
C VAL A 872 8.21 14.74 -25.27
N VAL A 873 7.22 15.15 -26.06
CA VAL A 873 5.81 14.80 -25.85
C VAL A 873 5.32 13.93 -26.99
N ARG A 874 4.75 12.78 -26.65
CA ARG A 874 4.07 11.87 -27.56
C ARG A 874 2.59 11.75 -27.20
N ARG A 875 1.74 11.71 -28.22
CA ARG A 875 0.31 11.36 -28.14
C ARG A 875 0.14 9.86 -28.36
N TRP A 876 -0.82 9.22 -27.71
CA TRP A 876 -1.12 7.80 -27.97
C TRP A 876 -1.72 7.59 -29.39
N HIS A 877 -2.60 8.50 -29.82
CA HIS A 877 -3.24 8.48 -31.15
C HIS A 877 -3.04 9.79 -31.92
N ARG A 878 -2.96 9.71 -33.26
CA ARG A 878 -3.03 10.88 -34.17
C ARG A 878 -3.78 10.49 -35.44
N ASN A 879 -4.72 11.33 -35.88
CA ASN A 879 -5.53 11.12 -37.09
C ASN A 879 -6.19 9.72 -37.17
N HIS A 880 -6.78 9.27 -36.07
CA HIS A 880 -7.54 8.00 -35.98
C HIS A 880 -6.70 6.72 -36.12
N ARG A 881 -5.37 6.80 -35.99
CA ARG A 881 -4.47 5.63 -35.89
C ARG A 881 -3.52 5.77 -34.69
N PRO A 882 -3.06 4.66 -34.08
CA PRO A 882 -1.92 4.71 -33.17
C PRO A 882 -0.75 5.44 -33.85
N ASN A 883 -0.05 6.29 -33.12
CA ASN A 883 1.02 7.11 -33.70
C ASN A 883 2.02 6.27 -34.51
N LEU A 884 2.27 6.69 -35.75
CA LEU A 884 3.19 6.09 -36.70
C LEU A 884 4.64 6.44 -36.33
N CYS A 885 5.14 5.89 -35.22
CA CYS A 885 6.57 5.89 -34.95
C CYS A 885 7.26 4.93 -35.91
N VAL A 886 7.41 5.33 -37.17
CA VAL A 886 8.00 4.50 -38.23
C VAL A 886 9.50 4.62 -38.19
N ASN A 887 10.20 3.49 -38.08
CA ASN A 887 11.66 3.43 -38.10
C ASN A 887 12.28 4.23 -39.28
N GLY A 888 13.29 5.05 -38.99
CA GLY A 888 13.98 5.89 -39.97
C GLY A 888 13.28 7.20 -40.33
N SER A 889 12.04 7.42 -39.88
CA SER A 889 11.32 8.68 -40.12
C SER A 889 11.77 9.80 -39.18
N GLU A 890 11.65 11.06 -39.60
CA GLU A 890 11.86 12.20 -38.72
C GLU A 890 10.69 12.31 -37.72
N ALA A 891 10.98 12.39 -36.43
CA ALA A 891 10.01 12.16 -35.37
C ALA A 891 8.87 13.21 -35.30
N LEU A 892 9.16 14.48 -35.56
CA LEU A 892 8.15 15.55 -35.58
C LEU A 892 7.32 15.52 -36.87
N VAL A 893 7.97 15.38 -38.02
CA VAL A 893 7.29 15.33 -39.32
C VAL A 893 6.40 14.09 -39.44
N SER A 894 6.86 12.93 -38.97
CA SER A 894 6.05 11.69 -38.93
C SER A 894 4.91 11.75 -37.92
N GLY A 895 4.99 12.63 -36.92
CA GLY A 895 4.03 12.70 -35.82
C GLY A 895 4.24 11.68 -34.71
N CYS A 896 5.37 10.98 -34.69
CA CYS A 896 5.76 10.19 -33.51
C CYS A 896 5.88 11.10 -32.27
N LEU A 897 6.43 12.30 -32.45
CA LEU A 897 6.44 13.39 -31.47
C LEU A 897 5.46 14.51 -31.85
N LEU A 898 4.89 15.14 -30.84
CA LEU A 898 4.11 16.36 -30.98
C LEU A 898 4.94 17.61 -30.76
N ALA A 899 5.78 17.60 -29.72
CA ALA A 899 6.54 18.77 -29.31
C ALA A 899 7.79 18.37 -28.50
N GLU A 900 8.74 19.30 -28.45
CA GLU A 900 9.81 19.33 -27.46
C GLU A 900 9.53 20.45 -26.47
N ILE A 901 9.62 20.16 -25.18
CA ILE A 901 9.49 21.13 -24.10
C ILE A 901 10.89 21.50 -23.61
N ARG A 902 11.23 22.79 -23.74
CA ARG A 902 12.47 23.38 -23.21
C ARG A 902 12.17 24.38 -22.10
N VAL A 903 10.99 25.01 -22.15
CA VAL A 903 10.47 25.95 -21.16
C VAL A 903 8.97 25.74 -20.95
N ALA A 904 8.41 26.26 -19.87
CA ALA A 904 6.99 26.05 -19.51
C ALA A 904 5.99 26.48 -20.61
N ARG A 905 6.31 27.50 -21.41
CA ARG A 905 5.47 27.95 -22.54
C ARG A 905 5.42 26.97 -23.72
N ASP A 906 6.32 25.99 -23.77
CA ASP A 906 6.36 25.00 -24.85
C ASP A 906 5.38 23.84 -24.62
N PHE A 907 4.74 23.78 -23.44
CA PHE A 907 3.75 22.74 -23.15
C PHE A 907 2.61 22.79 -24.17
N PRO A 908 2.18 21.64 -24.72
CA PRO A 908 1.05 21.61 -25.63
C PRO A 908 -0.25 21.85 -24.89
N HIS A 909 -1.24 22.42 -25.60
CA HIS A 909 -2.61 22.38 -25.15
C HIS A 909 -3.18 20.97 -25.39
N ILE A 910 -3.72 20.35 -24.35
CA ILE A 910 -4.42 19.07 -24.47
C ILE A 910 -5.90 19.32 -24.81
N LEU A 911 -6.47 18.50 -25.69
CA LEU A 911 -7.87 18.56 -26.13
C LEU A 911 -8.30 17.17 -26.60
N ASP A 912 -9.48 16.72 -26.17
CA ASP A 912 -10.07 15.46 -26.61
C ASP A 912 -10.80 15.64 -27.96
N ASP A 913 -10.02 15.93 -29.00
CA ASP A 913 -10.49 16.20 -30.36
C ASP A 913 -10.77 14.94 -31.20
N ARG A 914 -10.49 13.75 -30.64
CA ARG A 914 -10.78 12.46 -31.28
C ARG A 914 -12.31 12.25 -31.34
N PRO A 915 -12.88 11.98 -32.54
CA PRO A 915 -14.28 11.56 -32.62
C PRO A 915 -14.44 10.17 -32.00
N ILE A 916 -15.61 9.94 -31.40
CA ILE A 916 -16.01 8.64 -30.89
C ILE A 916 -15.93 7.62 -32.04
N MET A 917 -15.07 6.60 -31.87
CA MET A 917 -14.72 5.67 -32.95
C MET A 917 -15.63 4.44 -33.01
N VAL A 918 -16.18 4.02 -31.86
CA VAL A 918 -17.17 2.95 -31.80
C VAL A 918 -18.54 3.59 -31.67
N GLN A 919 -19.46 3.20 -32.54
CA GLN A 919 -20.83 3.68 -32.52
C GLN A 919 -21.40 3.45 -31.11
N ASN A 920 -21.88 4.54 -30.49
CA ASN A 920 -22.40 4.61 -29.13
C ASN A 920 -21.38 4.60 -27.98
N ASP A 921 -20.08 4.85 -28.20
CA ASP A 921 -19.26 5.33 -27.05
C ASP A 921 -19.74 6.72 -26.64
N THR A 922 -19.58 7.03 -25.37
CA THR A 922 -20.06 8.28 -24.75
C THR A 922 -18.93 9.23 -24.38
N HIS A 923 -17.70 8.70 -24.20
CA HIS A 923 -16.56 9.45 -23.70
C HIS A 923 -15.45 9.61 -24.74
N ARG A 924 -14.90 10.82 -24.83
CA ARG A 924 -13.68 11.12 -25.58
C ARG A 924 -12.50 11.17 -24.61
N PHE A 925 -11.33 10.74 -25.05
CA PHE A 925 -10.16 10.74 -24.19
C PHE A 925 -8.87 10.80 -25.02
N ASP A 926 -7.78 11.11 -24.34
CA ASP A 926 -6.45 11.09 -24.91
C ASP A 926 -5.37 10.78 -23.87
N LEU A 927 -4.29 10.13 -24.31
CA LEU A 927 -3.17 9.74 -23.46
C LEU A 927 -1.87 10.33 -24.00
N TRP A 928 -1.15 11.01 -23.12
CA TRP A 928 0.07 11.74 -23.44
C TRP A 928 1.23 11.16 -22.64
N GLN A 929 2.37 11.00 -23.28
CA GLN A 929 3.62 10.57 -22.66
C GLN A 929 4.66 11.69 -22.75
N PHE A 930 5.28 11.99 -21.62
CA PHE A 930 6.36 12.97 -21.48
C PHE A 930 7.64 12.21 -21.12
N SER A 931 8.60 12.19 -22.05
CA SER A 931 9.84 11.43 -21.92
C SER A 931 11.03 12.37 -21.75
N PRO A 932 11.94 12.09 -20.82
CA PRO A 932 13.13 12.91 -20.64
C PRO A 932 14.06 12.77 -21.85
N VAL A 933 14.69 13.88 -22.24
CA VAL A 933 15.81 13.87 -23.18
C VAL A 933 17.08 13.66 -22.36
N GLU A 934 17.80 12.58 -22.64
CA GLU A 934 19.04 12.24 -21.94
C GLU A 934 20.17 13.23 -22.29
N GLU A 935 21.22 13.26 -21.48
CA GLU A 935 22.36 14.19 -21.63
C GLU A 935 23.03 14.09 -23.02
N ASN A 936 23.02 12.91 -23.62
CA ASN A 936 23.56 12.65 -24.96
C ASN A 936 22.55 12.97 -26.10
N GLY A 937 21.39 13.52 -25.77
CA GLY A 937 20.34 13.92 -26.71
C GLY A 937 19.39 12.79 -27.15
N TRP A 938 19.61 11.55 -26.72
CA TRP A 938 18.71 10.44 -27.03
C TRP A 938 17.45 10.48 -26.16
N VAL A 939 16.38 9.86 -26.66
CA VAL A 939 15.13 9.67 -25.91
C VAL A 939 14.72 8.21 -25.99
N PHE A 940 14.35 7.63 -24.87
CA PHE A 940 13.69 6.32 -24.84
C PHE A 940 12.17 6.50 -24.76
N LEU A 941 11.43 5.96 -25.74
CA LEU A 941 9.97 6.00 -25.76
C LEU A 941 9.32 4.71 -25.23
N GLY A 942 10.05 3.60 -25.18
CA GLY A 942 9.57 2.32 -24.67
C GLY A 942 8.84 1.46 -25.71
N GLU A 943 7.94 0.60 -25.24
CA GLU A 943 7.01 -0.17 -26.07
C GLU A 943 5.81 0.73 -26.44
N VAL A 944 5.92 1.52 -27.51
CA VAL A 944 4.90 2.52 -27.88
C VAL A 944 3.52 1.94 -28.25
N GLY A 945 3.41 0.61 -28.38
CA GLY A 945 2.16 -0.14 -28.53
C GLY A 945 1.48 -0.52 -27.21
N LYS A 946 2.04 -0.15 -26.05
CA LYS A 946 1.45 -0.33 -24.71
C LYS A 946 0.94 0.99 -24.16
N TYR A 947 -0.10 0.96 -23.33
CA TYR A 947 -0.59 2.17 -22.65
C TYR A 947 0.47 2.77 -21.74
N VAL A 948 1.15 1.92 -20.97
CA VAL A 948 2.34 2.31 -20.20
C VAL A 948 3.56 1.81 -20.97
N SER A 949 4.03 2.64 -21.88
CA SER A 949 5.13 2.33 -22.78
C SER A 949 6.46 2.05 -22.07
N VAL A 950 6.66 2.63 -20.87
CA VAL A 950 7.85 2.43 -20.03
C VAL A 950 7.40 2.05 -18.62
N SER A 951 7.08 0.77 -18.39
CA SER A 951 6.74 0.26 -17.05
C SER A 951 7.97 -0.28 -16.32
N SER A 952 8.12 -0.03 -15.01
CA SER A 952 9.17 -0.60 -14.16
C SER A 952 9.10 -2.13 -14.03
N LYS A 953 7.93 -2.72 -14.34
CA LYS A 953 7.70 -4.17 -14.45
C LYS A 953 8.32 -4.77 -15.73
N ARG A 954 8.61 -3.94 -16.74
CA ARG A 954 9.29 -4.32 -17.99
C ARG A 954 10.75 -3.89 -18.00
N PHE A 955 11.02 -2.63 -17.66
CA PHE A 955 12.34 -2.01 -17.82
C PHE A 955 13.04 -1.89 -16.48
N ARG A 956 14.24 -2.46 -16.37
CA ARG A 956 15.09 -2.38 -15.18
C ARG A 956 16.01 -1.17 -15.22
N HIS A 957 16.60 -0.93 -16.39
CA HIS A 957 17.57 0.14 -16.61
C HIS A 957 17.39 0.77 -17.99
N VAL A 958 17.51 2.10 -18.02
CA VAL A 958 17.70 2.89 -19.24
C VAL A 958 18.90 3.79 -18.97
N GLN A 959 20.02 3.50 -19.61
CA GLN A 959 21.29 4.15 -19.36
C GLN A 959 21.78 4.88 -20.62
N PRO A 960 22.01 6.20 -20.56
CA PRO A 960 22.66 6.89 -21.64
C PRO A 960 24.12 6.43 -21.78
N LEU A 961 24.51 6.10 -23.01
CA LEU A 961 25.89 5.84 -23.42
C LEU A 961 26.48 7.10 -24.05
N ARG A 962 27.76 7.07 -24.43
CA ARG A 962 28.39 8.20 -25.14
C ARG A 962 27.66 8.54 -26.46
N SER A 963 27.19 7.52 -27.18
CA SER A 963 26.62 7.64 -28.54
C SER A 963 25.32 6.84 -28.72
N GLY A 964 24.57 6.60 -27.64
CA GLY A 964 23.44 5.65 -27.65
C GLY A 964 22.71 5.48 -26.32
N LEU A 965 21.86 4.46 -26.23
CA LEU A 965 21.17 4.02 -25.01
C LEU A 965 21.41 2.53 -24.78
N LEU A 966 21.70 2.14 -23.55
CA LEU A 966 21.62 0.75 -23.09
C LEU A 966 20.32 0.58 -22.30
N VAL A 967 19.46 -0.33 -22.75
CA VAL A 967 18.18 -0.63 -22.12
C VAL A 967 18.18 -2.07 -21.64
N THR A 968 17.84 -2.31 -20.39
CA THR A 968 17.68 -3.67 -19.84
C THR A 968 16.22 -3.92 -19.53
N LEU A 969 15.68 -5.00 -20.08
CA LEU A 969 14.27 -5.36 -19.99
C LEU A 969 14.09 -6.82 -19.59
N VAL A 970 12.95 -7.11 -18.97
CA VAL A 970 12.55 -8.45 -18.54
C VAL A 970 11.30 -8.87 -19.30
N GLY A 971 11.22 -10.12 -19.75
CA GLY A 971 10.07 -10.61 -20.49
C GLY A 971 9.83 -12.09 -20.36
N VAL A 972 9.08 -12.63 -21.31
CA VAL A 972 8.83 -14.07 -21.43
C VAL A 972 9.75 -14.62 -22.51
N ARG A 973 10.30 -15.82 -22.29
CA ARG A 973 11.06 -16.51 -23.33
C ARG A 973 10.20 -16.72 -24.59
N GLY A 974 10.74 -16.37 -25.76
CA GLY A 974 10.05 -16.41 -27.05
C GLY A 974 9.14 -15.20 -27.32
N GLU A 975 9.07 -14.24 -26.40
CA GLU A 975 8.34 -12.98 -26.62
C GLU A 975 9.10 -12.10 -27.61
N GLU A 976 8.37 -11.55 -28.59
CA GLU A 976 8.86 -10.46 -29.42
C GLU A 976 8.46 -9.11 -28.80
N VAL A 977 9.46 -8.29 -28.50
CA VAL A 977 9.28 -6.96 -27.93
C VAL A 977 9.78 -5.90 -28.91
N GLN A 978 8.88 -5.00 -29.34
CA GLN A 978 9.24 -3.87 -30.18
C GLN A 978 9.52 -2.64 -29.32
N LEU A 979 10.75 -2.17 -29.34
CA LEU A 979 11.20 -0.99 -28.61
C LEU A 979 11.42 0.19 -29.54
N THR A 980 11.06 1.38 -29.07
CA THR A 980 11.25 2.64 -29.80
C THR A 980 12.13 3.60 -29.02
N ALA A 981 13.13 4.15 -29.69
CA ALA A 981 13.98 5.23 -29.21
C ALA A 981 14.09 6.33 -30.28
N LEU A 982 14.56 7.50 -29.87
CA LEU A 982 14.80 8.64 -30.76
C LEU A 982 16.30 8.93 -30.82
N LYS A 983 16.87 8.81 -32.03
CA LYS A 983 18.25 9.15 -32.31
C LYS A 983 18.35 10.65 -32.63
N PRO A 984 19.19 11.43 -31.94
CA PRO A 984 19.37 12.84 -32.26
C PRO A 984 19.98 12.99 -33.67
N CYS A 985 19.40 13.88 -34.48
CA CYS A 985 19.84 14.18 -35.84
C CYS A 985 19.67 15.69 -36.12
N GLY A 986 20.80 16.42 -36.21
CA GLY A 986 20.77 17.88 -36.32
C GLY A 986 20.08 18.53 -35.10
N THR A 987 19.03 19.31 -35.35
CA THR A 987 18.21 19.94 -34.29
C THR A 987 16.98 19.11 -33.88
N GLY A 988 16.76 17.94 -34.49
CA GLY A 988 15.60 17.09 -34.24
C GLY A 988 15.97 15.64 -33.95
N TRP A 989 15.06 14.71 -34.26
CA TRP A 989 15.25 13.28 -34.02
C TRP A 989 14.75 12.42 -35.18
N THR A 990 15.41 11.29 -35.36
CA THR A 990 14.96 10.19 -36.21
C THR A 990 14.46 9.05 -35.32
N VAL A 991 13.31 8.47 -35.66
CA VAL A 991 12.75 7.31 -34.96
C VAL A 991 13.62 6.08 -35.22
N LEU A 992 13.97 5.36 -34.17
CA LEU A 992 14.69 4.09 -34.24
C LEU A 992 13.86 3.00 -33.55
N GLU A 993 13.48 1.98 -34.31
CA GLU A 993 12.80 0.80 -33.77
C GLU A 993 13.75 -0.40 -33.72
N LYS A 994 13.63 -1.18 -32.66
CA LYS A 994 14.35 -2.44 -32.49
C LYS A 994 13.40 -3.52 -31.98
N THR A 995 13.25 -4.58 -32.75
CA THR A 995 12.54 -5.80 -32.31
C THR A 995 13.52 -6.74 -31.65
N LEU A 996 13.17 -7.23 -30.47
CA LEU A 996 13.95 -8.18 -29.69
C LEU A 996 13.14 -9.46 -29.54
N LEU A 997 13.72 -10.59 -29.92
CA LEU A 997 13.22 -11.89 -29.51
C LEU A 997 13.90 -12.25 -28.19
N LEU A 998 13.12 -12.43 -27.13
CA LEU A 998 13.67 -12.71 -25.81
C LEU A 998 14.01 -14.19 -25.67
N GLU A 999 15.30 -14.54 -25.78
CA GLU A 999 15.76 -15.92 -25.58
C GLU A 999 15.89 -16.29 -24.09
N ASP A 1000 16.12 -15.27 -23.25
CA ASP A 1000 16.23 -15.33 -21.81
C ASP A 1000 15.20 -14.42 -21.12
N SER A 1001 15.02 -14.61 -19.80
CA SER A 1001 14.07 -13.82 -19.01
C SER A 1001 14.46 -12.35 -18.89
N GLU A 1002 15.75 -12.03 -18.98
CA GLU A 1002 16.28 -10.67 -18.97
C GLU A 1002 17.22 -10.51 -20.16
N VAL A 1003 17.05 -9.41 -20.90
CA VAL A 1003 17.82 -9.11 -22.11
C VAL A 1003 18.22 -7.65 -22.07
N SER A 1004 19.44 -7.36 -22.53
CA SER A 1004 19.92 -6.00 -22.75
C SER A 1004 19.88 -5.65 -24.24
N ALA A 1005 19.38 -4.47 -24.54
CA ALA A 1005 19.29 -3.93 -25.89
C ALA A 1005 20.04 -2.61 -25.97
N VAL A 1006 20.99 -2.55 -26.90
CA VAL A 1006 21.69 -1.31 -27.21
C VAL A 1006 21.09 -0.62 -28.43
N PHE A 1007 20.80 0.66 -28.29
CA PHE A 1007 20.57 1.62 -29.37
C PHE A 1007 21.86 2.43 -29.54
N ALA A 1008 22.46 2.43 -30.73
CA ALA A 1008 23.73 3.13 -30.97
C ALA A 1008 23.71 3.88 -32.30
N SER A 1009 24.58 4.88 -32.40
CA SER A 1009 24.72 5.69 -33.61
C SER A 1009 25.48 4.96 -34.72
N GLU A 1010 26.42 4.09 -34.36
CA GLU A 1010 27.20 3.20 -35.24
C GLU A 1010 27.33 1.79 -34.62
N PRO A 1011 27.34 0.70 -35.42
CA PRO A 1011 27.49 -0.67 -34.92
C PRO A 1011 28.86 -1.00 -34.30
N SER A 1012 29.88 -0.16 -34.51
CA SER A 1012 31.29 -0.42 -34.22
C SER A 1012 31.85 0.32 -32.99
N ASP A 1013 31.01 0.92 -32.14
CA ASP A 1013 31.49 1.60 -30.93
C ASP A 1013 32.19 0.61 -29.97
N PRO A 1014 33.49 0.79 -29.64
CA PRO A 1014 34.24 -0.12 -28.77
C PRO A 1014 33.63 -0.30 -27.37
N ALA A 1015 32.80 0.63 -26.91
CA ALA A 1015 32.05 0.50 -25.66
C ALA A 1015 30.99 -0.64 -25.69
N LEU A 1016 30.64 -1.14 -26.87
CA LEU A 1016 29.74 -2.28 -27.09
C LEU A 1016 30.42 -3.65 -26.88
N GLY A 1017 31.76 -3.70 -26.93
CA GLY A 1017 32.53 -4.94 -27.00
C GLY A 1017 32.48 -5.83 -25.74
N GLY A 1018 32.03 -5.28 -24.61
CA GLY A 1018 31.83 -6.04 -23.37
C GLY A 1018 30.37 -6.40 -23.05
N VAL A 1019 29.39 -5.85 -23.78
CA VAL A 1019 27.95 -5.97 -23.46
C VAL A 1019 27.23 -6.93 -24.43
N LEU A 1020 27.81 -7.22 -25.60
CA LEU A 1020 27.26 -8.14 -26.60
C LEU A 1020 27.63 -9.63 -26.38
N GLN A 1021 28.16 -9.99 -25.21
CA GLN A 1021 28.38 -11.38 -24.78
C GLN A 1021 27.67 -11.66 -23.44
N VAL A 1022 26.35 -11.55 -23.40
CA VAL A 1022 25.51 -12.26 -22.43
C VAL A 1022 24.24 -12.69 -23.15
#